data_AF-A0A7C5G072-F1
#
_entry.id   AF-A0A7C5G072-F1
#
_cell.length_a   1.000
_cell.length_b   1.000
_cell.length_c   1.000
_cell.angle_alpha   90.00
_cell.angle_beta   90.00
_cell.angle_gamma   90.00
#
_symmetry.space_group_name_H-M   'P 1'
#
loop_
_entity.id
_entity.type
_entity.pdbx_description
1 polymer ?
#
loop_
_entity_poly.entity_id
_entity_poly.type
_entity_poly.pdbx_seq_one_letter_code
_entity_poly.pdbx_strand_id
1 'polypeptide(L)'
;MYHSARCLFGIGLLFFFGHFWAGKGGGNIQAGEIRSLSPEEAQQVVRHTVPLPKKLEIQGVVVSKSTELSLLLPNLHHPVIEQIAADFREQFAEHFKTELKVIREVTPGFQAVLISGQGDPRSCLLPEDALSPLRKSPIARDSYFIRTVQPGKGDSQSFGVVLAAIEAPGLFYAAKTFLQLTRGVLSLQLKPSAIVLPVADIFDWPDLPERGLWGAYALEQLDWLAERKMNLVETHATRLTVDADGRGVAELDSALVDQARRQAVKLVPIITHLDQLRRTGIFKAYPHVLGKGDPKKWPTWVDGPVCWAQEEAQRVLADWMVSLARAEHVDAVTVWLSEAAVQCGCETCMGENQYIMETRAALAAWKEAKKVKPHLELRILLTQGSYPVNDKILAEVPPEVRIIYYDGGRTYTSSHKPMIEPRLEDFVKRGGWLGVCPQLTASWRIVSPFSGAQFIHARLEEFIGKHLQCLYGYATPSIRYWDFNVEAAAEWSWNLHGRSTREFAISWAVRQKIPKPDLVGQWSELLGPVSWDVYACGIPYPWFFGRLAQQVRARQIIQPGEGPLAEIPSSDQLAEDLSRAKQALLIAEEIGHPKLIAESRVILAYMQVLSSLPELSLLLQKSKAGEKLSEEDRTKLEKIQSQIAEAGDTLKTELWNWARQCDPQLDKRTPPRFLDTVQVCEETVKTLVETIAATLQGGN
;
A
#
# COMPACT_ATOMS: atom_id res chain seq x y z
N MET A 1 74.30 7.80 26.53
CA MET A 1 74.85 8.45 25.33
C MET A 1 73.75 9.26 24.68
N TYR A 2 73.90 10.59 24.68
CA TYR A 2 73.27 11.66 23.87
C TYR A 2 71.76 11.59 23.56
N HIS A 3 70.91 12.38 24.25
CA HIS A 3 70.46 13.77 23.94
C HIS A 3 69.25 13.82 22.97
N SER A 4 68.04 14.14 23.47
CA SER A 4 67.34 15.47 23.42
C SER A 4 66.67 15.76 22.07
N ALA A 5 65.59 16.51 21.86
CA ALA A 5 64.51 17.11 22.64
C ALA A 5 63.49 17.72 21.62
N ARG A 6 62.20 17.79 21.99
CA ARG A 6 61.09 18.73 21.64
C ARG A 6 61.21 19.70 20.43
N CYS A 7 60.11 19.84 19.67
CA CYS A 7 59.33 21.08 19.36
C CYS A 7 58.43 20.88 18.11
N LEU A 8 57.09 20.99 18.19
CA LEU A 8 56.18 22.16 18.02
C LEU A 8 55.62 22.37 16.59
N PHE A 9 54.27 22.34 16.51
CA PHE A 9 53.32 23.12 15.68
C PHE A 9 53.44 23.23 14.15
N GLY A 10 52.29 23.04 13.48
CA GLY A 10 52.04 23.57 12.13
C GLY A 10 50.69 23.14 11.56
N ILE A 11 49.66 23.95 11.78
CA ILE A 11 48.31 23.86 11.20
C ILE A 11 48.36 23.93 9.68
N GLY A 12 47.58 23.08 9.01
CA GLY A 12 47.30 23.18 7.57
C GLY A 12 45.91 22.67 7.25
N LEU A 13 44.93 23.58 7.21
CA LEU A 13 43.64 23.38 6.56
C LEU A 13 43.86 22.89 5.11
N LEU A 14 43.23 21.78 4.73
CA LEU A 14 42.97 21.47 3.34
C LEU A 14 41.49 21.13 3.17
N PHE A 15 40.78 22.10 2.62
CA PHE A 15 39.44 21.99 2.04
C PHE A 15 39.42 20.83 1.03
N PHE A 16 38.67 19.77 1.33
CA PHE A 16 38.23 18.82 0.31
C PHE A 16 36.99 19.39 -0.38
N PHE A 17 37.20 20.10 -1.49
CA PHE A 17 36.12 20.40 -2.44
C PHE A 17 35.66 19.10 -3.09
N GLY A 18 34.36 18.82 -2.92
CA GLY A 18 33.68 17.70 -3.55
C GLY A 18 33.85 17.73 -5.06
N HIS A 19 34.39 16.64 -5.60
CA HIS A 19 34.26 16.33 -7.01
C HIS A 19 32.83 15.84 -7.27
N PHE A 20 32.08 16.66 -7.99
CA PHE A 20 30.93 16.24 -8.75
C PHE A 20 31.22 14.93 -9.47
N TRP A 21 30.32 13.96 -9.33
CA TRP A 21 30.25 12.77 -10.16
C TRP A 21 29.96 13.19 -11.62
N ALA A 22 31.01 13.50 -12.36
CA ALA A 22 30.96 13.52 -13.82
C ALA A 22 31.11 12.07 -14.29
N GLY A 23 29.98 11.45 -14.67
CA GLY A 23 29.97 10.12 -15.26
C GLY A 23 30.90 10.05 -16.47
N LYS A 24 32.03 9.34 -16.34
CA LYS A 24 32.81 8.86 -17.47
C LYS A 24 32.14 7.58 -17.96
N GLY A 25 31.26 7.69 -18.95
CA GLY A 25 30.58 6.52 -19.52
C GLY A 25 29.66 6.78 -20.71
N GLY A 26 29.84 7.86 -21.46
CA GLY A 26 29.08 8.10 -22.69
C GLY A 26 29.88 7.68 -23.92
N GLY A 27 29.98 6.38 -24.20
CA GLY A 27 30.51 5.91 -25.48
C GLY A 27 29.57 6.31 -26.63
N ASN A 28 30.12 6.72 -27.78
CA ASN A 28 29.32 6.90 -28.99
C ASN A 28 28.75 5.54 -29.42
N ILE A 29 27.43 5.43 -29.55
CA ILE A 29 26.76 4.19 -29.98
C ILE A 29 26.42 4.30 -31.46
N GLN A 30 26.84 3.31 -32.25
CA GLN A 30 26.42 3.22 -33.65
C GLN A 30 24.98 2.71 -33.71
N ALA A 31 24.15 3.40 -34.48
CA ALA A 31 22.76 3.01 -34.65
C ALA A 31 22.66 1.65 -35.39
N GLY A 32 21.65 0.85 -35.05
CA GLY A 32 21.42 -0.49 -35.58
C GLY A 32 22.18 -1.63 -34.87
N GLU A 33 23.01 -1.34 -33.87
CA GLU A 33 23.74 -2.35 -33.09
C GLU A 33 23.21 -2.46 -31.66
N ILE A 34 23.25 -3.67 -31.11
CA ILE A 34 23.00 -3.92 -29.69
C ILE A 34 24.27 -3.57 -28.92
N ARG A 35 24.16 -2.58 -28.03
CA ARG A 35 25.18 -2.28 -27.02
C ARG A 35 24.85 -3.06 -25.75
N SER A 36 25.75 -3.94 -25.34
CA SER A 36 25.69 -4.54 -24.00
C SER A 36 25.82 -3.47 -22.91
N LEU A 37 25.02 -3.60 -21.86
CA LEU A 37 25.13 -2.77 -20.66
C LEU A 37 26.14 -3.38 -19.68
N SER A 38 26.84 -2.54 -18.93
CA SER A 38 27.57 -3.03 -17.75
C SER A 38 26.58 -3.55 -16.69
N PRO A 39 27.04 -4.38 -15.73
CA PRO A 39 26.18 -4.81 -14.61
C PRO A 39 25.52 -3.64 -13.86
N GLU A 40 26.25 -2.54 -13.65
CA GLU A 40 25.76 -1.33 -12.97
C GLU A 40 24.72 -0.60 -13.81
N GLU A 41 24.94 -0.46 -15.12
CA GLU A 41 23.97 0.14 -16.03
C GLU A 41 22.69 -0.70 -16.10
N ALA A 42 22.83 -2.03 -16.21
CA ALA A 42 21.69 -2.95 -16.21
C ALA A 42 20.91 -2.83 -14.89
N GLN A 43 21.59 -2.82 -13.74
CA GLN A 43 20.95 -2.64 -12.45
C GLN A 43 20.21 -1.29 -12.34
N GLN A 44 20.80 -0.21 -12.87
CA GLN A 44 20.16 1.10 -12.91
C GLN A 44 18.87 1.10 -13.74
N VAL A 45 18.84 0.38 -14.87
CA VAL A 45 17.61 0.18 -15.66
C VAL A 45 16.59 -0.62 -14.85
N VAL A 46 17.00 -1.73 -14.22
CA VAL A 46 16.13 -2.59 -13.41
C VAL A 46 15.48 -1.83 -12.24
N ARG A 47 16.19 -0.88 -11.60
CA ARG A 47 15.66 -0.03 -10.51
C ARG A 47 14.44 0.81 -10.92
N HIS A 48 14.15 0.97 -12.21
CA HIS A 48 12.95 1.67 -12.68
C HIS A 48 11.70 0.76 -12.75
N THR A 49 11.87 -0.56 -12.63
CA THR A 49 10.74 -1.50 -12.65
C THR A 49 10.05 -1.57 -11.30
N VAL A 50 8.72 -1.49 -11.30
CA VAL A 50 7.87 -1.78 -10.14
C VAL A 50 6.55 -2.36 -10.64
N PRO A 51 6.19 -3.59 -10.25
CA PRO A 51 7.01 -4.56 -9.50
C PRO A 51 8.20 -5.12 -10.30
N LEU A 52 9.20 -5.70 -9.61
CA LEU A 52 10.29 -6.44 -10.26
C LEU A 52 9.77 -7.74 -10.95
N PRO A 53 9.99 -7.94 -12.26
CA PRO A 53 9.60 -9.17 -12.93
C PRO A 53 10.32 -10.42 -12.40
N LYS A 54 9.63 -11.57 -12.41
CA LYS A 54 10.15 -12.85 -11.91
C LYS A 54 11.32 -13.40 -12.72
N LYS A 55 11.24 -13.33 -14.05
CA LYS A 55 12.33 -13.70 -14.96
C LYS A 55 12.61 -12.50 -15.85
N LEU A 56 13.77 -11.88 -15.64
CA LEU A 56 14.21 -10.66 -16.30
C LEU A 56 15.65 -10.82 -16.74
N GLU A 57 15.88 -10.74 -18.05
CA GLU A 57 17.21 -10.59 -18.63
C GLU A 57 17.26 -9.28 -19.44
N ILE A 58 18.22 -8.42 -19.13
CA ILE A 58 18.52 -7.21 -19.91
C ILE A 58 19.87 -7.42 -20.58
N GLN A 59 19.87 -7.66 -21.88
CA GLN A 59 21.07 -7.98 -22.65
C GLN A 59 21.82 -6.72 -23.10
N GLY A 60 21.11 -5.60 -23.17
CA GLY A 60 21.67 -4.37 -23.72
C GLY A 60 20.63 -3.31 -24.01
N VAL A 61 21.04 -2.38 -24.86
CA VAL A 61 20.18 -1.38 -25.49
C VAL A 61 20.44 -1.37 -26.98
N VAL A 62 19.43 -1.03 -27.77
CA VAL A 62 19.56 -0.77 -29.20
C VAL A 62 19.32 0.71 -29.47
N VAL A 63 20.14 1.30 -30.32
CA VAL A 63 19.92 2.65 -30.85
C VAL A 63 19.36 2.52 -32.25
N SER A 64 18.14 3.01 -32.49
CA SER A 64 17.56 2.95 -33.82
C SER A 64 18.27 3.90 -34.80
N LYS A 65 18.38 3.50 -36.08
CA LYS A 65 18.79 4.42 -37.17
C LYS A 65 17.64 5.32 -37.64
N SER A 66 16.40 4.91 -37.34
CA SER A 66 15.19 5.61 -37.76
C SER A 66 14.64 6.43 -36.59
N THR A 67 14.05 7.59 -36.91
CA THR A 67 13.19 8.31 -35.99
C THR A 67 11.76 7.77 -36.01
N GLU A 68 11.42 6.89 -36.96
CA GLU A 68 10.09 6.31 -37.10
C GLU A 68 9.90 5.09 -36.18
N LEU A 69 8.73 5.05 -35.55
CA LEU A 69 8.26 3.93 -34.75
C LEU A 69 6.85 3.55 -35.19
N SER A 70 6.62 2.24 -35.29
CA SER A 70 5.30 1.68 -35.47
C SER A 70 4.97 0.74 -34.34
N LEU A 71 3.78 0.90 -33.75
CA LEU A 71 3.22 -0.01 -32.76
C LEU A 71 2.05 -0.76 -33.40
N LEU A 72 2.25 -2.05 -33.64
CA LEU A 72 1.18 -2.98 -34.00
C LEU A 72 0.44 -3.39 -32.72
N LEU A 73 -0.89 -3.27 -32.74
CA LEU A 73 -1.79 -3.70 -31.68
C LEU A 73 -2.83 -4.68 -32.23
N PRO A 74 -3.41 -5.55 -31.38
CA PRO A 74 -4.53 -6.38 -31.77
C PRO A 74 -5.69 -5.53 -32.31
N ASN A 75 -6.30 -5.98 -33.42
CA ASN A 75 -7.51 -5.39 -33.98
C ASN A 75 -8.75 -5.83 -33.18
N LEU A 76 -8.81 -5.39 -31.93
CA LEU A 76 -9.88 -5.67 -30.99
C LEU A 76 -10.34 -4.35 -30.38
N HIS A 77 -11.66 -4.12 -30.41
CA HIS A 77 -12.27 -3.01 -29.67
C HIS A 77 -12.25 -3.34 -28.17
N HIS A 78 -11.15 -3.02 -27.50
CA HIS A 78 -10.97 -3.28 -26.09
C HIS A 78 -10.29 -2.08 -25.39
N PRO A 79 -10.87 -1.55 -24.29
CA PRO A 79 -10.43 -0.28 -23.68
C PRO A 79 -8.96 -0.28 -23.24
N VAL A 80 -8.46 -1.42 -22.75
CA VAL A 80 -7.05 -1.59 -22.40
C VAL A 80 -6.11 -1.42 -23.60
N ILE A 81 -6.50 -1.88 -24.79
CA ILE A 81 -5.63 -1.79 -25.98
C ILE A 81 -5.50 -0.33 -26.43
N GLU A 82 -6.60 0.44 -26.32
CA GLU A 82 -6.56 1.88 -26.55
C GLU A 82 -5.69 2.61 -25.53
N GLN A 83 -5.75 2.21 -24.26
CA GLN A 83 -4.89 2.77 -23.22
C GLN A 83 -3.40 2.48 -23.49
N ILE A 84 -3.05 1.26 -23.92
CA ILE A 84 -1.66 0.94 -24.31
C ILE A 84 -1.19 1.86 -25.44
N ALA A 85 -2.02 2.09 -26.45
CA ALA A 85 -1.70 3.02 -27.54
C ALA A 85 -1.45 4.45 -27.03
N ALA A 86 -2.28 4.91 -26.10
CA ALA A 86 -2.15 6.24 -25.49
C ALA A 86 -0.87 6.37 -24.67
N ASP A 87 -0.57 5.39 -23.80
CA ASP A 87 0.61 5.39 -22.94
C ASP A 87 1.92 5.42 -23.77
N PHE A 88 1.98 4.62 -24.83
CA PHE A 88 3.14 4.62 -25.73
C PHE A 88 3.27 5.94 -26.48
N ARG A 89 2.18 6.51 -27.00
CA ARG A 89 2.22 7.81 -27.67
C ARG A 89 2.72 8.91 -26.75
N GLU A 90 2.19 8.97 -25.53
CA GLU A 90 2.57 9.98 -24.53
C GLU A 90 4.06 9.91 -24.21
N GLN A 91 4.56 8.74 -23.77
CA GLN A 91 5.95 8.60 -23.36
C GLN A 91 6.94 8.83 -24.51
N PHE A 92 6.61 8.34 -25.71
CA PHE A 92 7.51 8.49 -26.86
C PHE A 92 7.49 9.90 -27.45
N ALA A 93 6.34 10.59 -27.44
CA ALA A 93 6.27 12.00 -27.79
C ALA A 93 7.03 12.87 -26.77
N GLU A 94 6.94 12.55 -25.47
CA GLU A 94 7.65 13.28 -24.43
C GLU A 94 9.18 13.17 -24.60
N HIS A 95 9.70 11.95 -24.75
CA HIS A 95 11.14 11.68 -24.68
C HIS A 95 11.88 11.67 -26.02
N PHE A 96 11.24 11.23 -27.10
CA PHE A 96 11.89 11.08 -28.41
C PHE A 96 11.43 12.11 -29.45
N LYS A 97 10.43 12.94 -29.13
CA LYS A 97 9.86 13.94 -30.04
C LYS A 97 9.45 13.36 -31.40
N THR A 98 8.99 12.11 -31.39
CA THR A 98 8.58 11.39 -32.60
C THR A 98 7.11 11.01 -32.54
N GLU A 99 6.48 10.92 -33.70
CA GLU A 99 5.12 10.41 -33.83
C GLU A 99 5.14 8.87 -33.86
N LEU A 100 4.31 8.24 -33.03
CA LEU A 100 4.13 6.79 -33.02
C LEU A 100 2.97 6.41 -33.94
N LYS A 101 3.30 5.76 -35.06
CA LYS A 101 2.29 5.18 -35.95
C LYS A 101 1.68 3.95 -35.30
N VAL A 102 0.36 3.93 -35.13
CA VAL A 102 -0.35 2.76 -34.57
C VAL A 102 -1.00 1.99 -35.71
N ILE A 103 -0.72 0.69 -35.76
CA ILE A 103 -1.22 -0.26 -36.76
C ILE A 103 -2.14 -1.26 -36.04
N ARG A 104 -3.29 -1.60 -36.63
CA ARG A 104 -4.25 -2.56 -36.09
C ARG A 104 -4.34 -3.77 -36.98
N GLU A 105 -4.07 -4.95 -36.43
CA GLU A 105 -4.05 -6.20 -37.19
C GLU A 105 -4.57 -7.38 -36.35
N VAL A 106 -4.98 -8.45 -37.02
CA VAL A 106 -5.30 -9.71 -36.33
C VAL A 106 -3.98 -10.35 -35.88
N THR A 107 -3.87 -10.66 -34.59
CA THR A 107 -2.68 -11.28 -33.99
C THR A 107 -3.02 -12.63 -33.34
N PRO A 108 -2.07 -13.59 -33.30
CA PRO A 108 -2.22 -14.78 -32.45
C PRO A 108 -2.18 -14.37 -30.97
N GLY A 109 -3.21 -14.71 -30.19
CA GLY A 109 -3.32 -14.26 -28.79
C GLY A 109 -3.42 -12.72 -28.65
N PHE A 110 -3.00 -12.19 -27.49
CA PHE A 110 -2.93 -10.74 -27.24
C PHE A 110 -1.49 -10.27 -27.40
N GLN A 111 -1.09 -9.98 -28.63
CA GLN A 111 0.27 -9.51 -28.95
C GLN A 111 0.29 -8.06 -29.44
N ALA A 112 1.26 -7.29 -28.95
CA ALA A 112 1.66 -5.99 -29.49
C ALA A 112 3.11 -6.05 -29.95
N VAL A 113 3.45 -5.34 -31.03
CA VAL A 113 4.82 -5.26 -31.53
C VAL A 113 5.20 -3.81 -31.74
N LEU A 114 6.23 -3.35 -31.01
CA LEU A 114 6.90 -2.09 -31.32
C LEU A 114 8.06 -2.38 -32.27
N ILE A 115 8.07 -1.77 -33.45
CA ILE A 115 9.20 -1.82 -34.38
C ILE A 115 9.76 -0.42 -34.59
N SER A 116 11.09 -0.34 -34.71
CA SER A 116 11.74 0.86 -35.22
C SER A 116 12.26 0.63 -36.63
N GLY A 117 12.01 1.61 -37.52
CA GLY A 117 12.30 1.49 -38.95
C GLY A 117 11.10 1.17 -39.83
N GLN A 118 11.35 0.89 -41.11
CA GLN A 118 10.35 0.56 -42.13
C GLN A 118 9.98 -0.93 -42.17
N GLY A 119 10.52 -1.74 -41.26
CA GLY A 119 10.23 -3.17 -41.18
C GLY A 119 8.75 -3.45 -40.91
N ASP A 120 8.29 -4.62 -41.37
CA ASP A 120 6.92 -5.07 -41.11
C ASP A 120 6.80 -5.65 -39.68
N PRO A 121 6.06 -5.01 -38.76
CA PRO A 121 5.90 -5.52 -37.39
C PRO A 121 5.24 -6.90 -37.32
N ARG A 122 4.52 -7.34 -38.36
CA ARG A 122 3.93 -8.70 -38.42
C ARG A 122 4.99 -9.79 -38.47
N SER A 123 6.17 -9.49 -39.00
CA SER A 123 7.29 -10.45 -39.06
C SER A 123 7.88 -10.80 -37.68
N CYS A 124 7.54 -10.02 -36.65
CA CYS A 124 8.00 -10.20 -35.29
C CYS A 124 7.01 -11.00 -34.42
N LEU A 125 5.78 -11.24 -34.87
CA LEU A 125 4.77 -11.93 -34.07
C LEU A 125 5.24 -13.33 -33.67
N LEU A 126 5.02 -13.68 -32.40
CA LEU A 126 5.30 -15.02 -31.91
C LEU A 126 4.19 -15.97 -32.38
N PRO A 127 4.55 -17.21 -32.76
CA PRO A 127 3.56 -18.24 -33.08
C PRO A 127 2.82 -18.70 -31.81
N GLU A 128 1.62 -19.28 -31.98
CA GLU A 128 0.71 -19.63 -30.88
C GLU A 128 1.33 -20.64 -29.89
N ASP A 129 2.15 -21.57 -30.37
CA ASP A 129 2.86 -22.57 -29.55
C ASP A 129 3.88 -21.92 -28.60
N ALA A 130 4.51 -20.82 -29.03
CA ALA A 130 5.42 -20.03 -28.20
C ALA A 130 4.71 -19.32 -27.03
N LEU A 131 3.38 -19.17 -27.08
CA LEU A 131 2.56 -18.60 -25.99
C LEU A 131 2.13 -19.66 -24.95
N SER A 132 2.38 -20.95 -25.21
CA SER A 132 1.98 -22.04 -24.32
C SER A 132 2.48 -21.91 -22.86
N PRO A 133 3.65 -21.33 -22.54
CA PRO A 133 4.06 -21.16 -21.15
C PRO A 133 3.20 -20.15 -20.39
N LEU A 134 2.65 -19.14 -21.05
CA LEU A 134 1.74 -18.16 -20.44
C LEU A 134 0.46 -18.84 -19.94
N ARG A 135 -0.09 -19.76 -20.75
CA ARG A 135 -1.27 -20.57 -20.40
C ARG A 135 -1.04 -21.49 -19.20
N LYS A 136 0.22 -21.87 -18.96
CA LYS A 136 0.64 -22.75 -17.85
C LYS A 136 1.13 -21.98 -16.62
N SER A 137 1.15 -20.64 -16.68
CA SER A 137 1.55 -19.80 -15.57
C SER A 137 0.53 -19.92 -14.41
N PRO A 138 0.96 -19.88 -13.13
CA PRO A 138 0.05 -19.95 -11.98
C PRO A 138 -1.12 -18.94 -12.05
N ILE A 139 -0.87 -17.74 -12.57
CA ILE A 139 -1.87 -16.69 -12.75
C ILE A 139 -1.84 -16.23 -14.21
N ALA A 140 -2.42 -17.06 -15.07
CA ALA A 140 -2.30 -16.94 -16.52
C ALA A 140 -2.86 -15.60 -17.08
N ARG A 141 -3.97 -15.10 -16.51
CA ARG A 141 -4.62 -13.83 -16.88
C ARG A 141 -3.66 -12.62 -16.86
N ASP A 142 -2.79 -12.57 -15.86
CA ASP A 142 -1.87 -11.46 -15.60
C ASP A 142 -0.46 -11.73 -16.17
N SER A 143 -0.24 -12.92 -16.74
CA SER A 143 1.08 -13.33 -17.22
C SER A 143 1.42 -12.76 -18.61
N TYR A 144 2.70 -12.49 -18.84
CA TYR A 144 3.15 -11.95 -20.11
C TYR A 144 4.61 -12.25 -20.45
N PHE A 145 4.95 -12.07 -21.72
CA PHE A 145 6.31 -11.97 -22.25
C PHE A 145 6.64 -10.57 -22.73
N ILE A 146 7.90 -10.18 -22.59
CA ILE A 146 8.52 -9.10 -23.37
C ILE A 146 9.75 -9.70 -24.03
N ARG A 147 9.80 -9.69 -25.36
CA ARG A 147 10.93 -10.24 -26.10
C ARG A 147 11.41 -9.30 -27.17
N THR A 148 12.70 -9.09 -27.17
CA THR A 148 13.40 -8.51 -28.29
C THR A 148 13.53 -9.51 -29.42
N VAL A 149 13.22 -9.09 -30.65
CA VAL A 149 13.34 -9.91 -31.86
C VAL A 149 13.90 -9.11 -33.03
N GLN A 150 14.56 -9.79 -33.96
CA GLN A 150 14.94 -9.20 -35.24
C GLN A 150 13.83 -9.46 -36.27
N PRO A 151 13.34 -8.43 -36.98
CA PRO A 151 12.51 -8.60 -38.17
C PRO A 151 13.25 -9.46 -39.22
N GLY A 152 12.52 -10.21 -40.05
CA GLY A 152 13.06 -11.30 -40.89
C GLY A 152 14.30 -10.98 -41.75
N LYS A 153 14.95 -12.04 -42.27
CA LYS A 153 16.22 -11.98 -43.03
C LYS A 153 16.15 -10.96 -44.19
N GLY A 154 16.83 -9.83 -44.04
CA GLY A 154 17.00 -8.84 -45.12
C GLY A 154 17.23 -7.41 -44.64
N ASP A 155 16.80 -7.06 -43.44
CA ASP A 155 17.00 -5.74 -42.85
C ASP A 155 17.64 -5.84 -41.46
N SER A 156 18.98 -5.87 -41.42
CA SER A 156 19.75 -5.88 -40.17
C SER A 156 19.66 -4.55 -39.39
N GLN A 157 18.87 -3.58 -39.86
CA GLN A 157 18.76 -2.24 -39.28
C GLN A 157 17.46 -1.99 -38.52
N SER A 158 16.47 -2.88 -38.64
CA SER A 158 15.19 -2.79 -37.93
C SER A 158 15.20 -3.66 -36.66
N PHE A 159 14.49 -3.22 -35.63
CA PHE A 159 14.44 -3.90 -34.33
C PHE A 159 13.00 -3.98 -33.83
N GLY A 160 12.57 -5.17 -33.39
CA GLY A 160 11.24 -5.42 -32.85
C GLY A 160 11.25 -5.74 -31.37
N VAL A 161 10.28 -5.23 -30.63
CA VAL A 161 9.91 -5.69 -29.29
C VAL A 161 8.51 -6.25 -29.34
N VAL A 162 8.37 -7.52 -28.97
CA VAL A 162 7.08 -8.20 -28.83
C VAL A 162 6.66 -8.16 -27.37
N LEU A 163 5.45 -7.67 -27.14
CA LEU A 163 4.73 -7.81 -25.88
C LEU A 163 3.63 -8.84 -26.11
N ALA A 164 3.63 -9.94 -25.36
CA ALA A 164 2.69 -11.03 -25.59
C ALA A 164 2.01 -11.47 -24.30
N ALA A 165 0.71 -11.65 -24.36
CA ALA A 165 -0.12 -12.21 -23.30
C ALA A 165 -1.23 -13.08 -23.88
N ILE A 166 -1.95 -13.78 -23.00
CA ILE A 166 -3.14 -14.56 -23.40
C ILE A 166 -4.45 -13.81 -23.14
N GLU A 167 -4.40 -12.72 -22.38
CA GLU A 167 -5.53 -11.83 -22.07
C GLU A 167 -5.06 -10.36 -22.02
N ALA A 168 -6.02 -9.43 -22.13
CA ALA A 168 -5.73 -8.00 -22.15
C ALA A 168 -4.98 -7.47 -20.90
N PRO A 169 -5.27 -7.91 -19.65
CA PRO A 169 -4.52 -7.47 -18.47
C PRO A 169 -3.03 -7.81 -18.54
N GLY A 170 -2.67 -9.03 -18.93
CA GLY A 170 -1.27 -9.42 -19.13
C GLY A 170 -0.57 -8.52 -20.16
N LEU A 171 -1.23 -8.18 -21.27
CA LEU A 171 -0.65 -7.30 -22.29
C LEU A 171 -0.46 -5.86 -21.76
N PHE A 172 -1.39 -5.37 -20.94
CA PHE A 172 -1.24 -4.09 -20.25
C PHE A 172 -0.03 -4.08 -19.31
N TYR A 173 0.17 -5.15 -18.54
CA TYR A 173 1.32 -5.24 -17.64
C TYR A 173 2.64 -5.36 -18.40
N ALA A 174 2.66 -6.07 -19.54
CA ALA A 174 3.81 -6.08 -20.44
C ALA A 174 4.16 -4.67 -20.94
N ALA A 175 3.14 -3.91 -21.37
CA ALA A 175 3.29 -2.51 -21.78
C ALA A 175 3.85 -1.64 -20.66
N LYS A 176 3.27 -1.69 -19.45
CA LYS A 176 3.76 -0.92 -18.29
C LYS A 176 5.20 -1.25 -17.93
N THR A 177 5.57 -2.53 -17.87
CA THR A 177 6.96 -2.94 -17.59
C THR A 177 7.92 -2.49 -18.69
N PHE A 178 7.55 -2.60 -19.97
CA PHE A 178 8.40 -2.12 -21.06
C PHE A 178 8.62 -0.60 -21.01
N LEU A 179 7.57 0.17 -20.71
CA LEU A 179 7.65 1.62 -20.55
C LEU A 179 8.54 2.01 -19.36
N GLN A 180 8.46 1.29 -18.23
CA GLN A 180 9.36 1.46 -17.09
C GLN A 180 10.82 1.18 -17.45
N LEU A 181 11.11 0.09 -18.16
CA LEU A 181 12.46 -0.23 -18.64
C LEU A 181 12.99 0.85 -19.58
N THR A 182 12.14 1.37 -20.46
CA THR A 182 12.50 2.46 -21.37
C THR A 182 12.92 3.71 -20.59
N ARG A 183 12.19 4.08 -19.52
CA ARG A 183 12.60 5.18 -18.63
C ARG A 183 13.93 4.90 -17.94
N GLY A 184 14.16 3.65 -17.53
CA GLY A 184 15.44 3.22 -16.98
C GLY A 184 16.59 3.41 -17.97
N VAL A 185 16.41 3.02 -19.23
CA VAL A 185 17.40 3.26 -20.29
C VAL A 185 17.65 4.75 -20.52
N LEU A 186 16.59 5.56 -20.55
CA LEU A 186 16.70 7.01 -20.69
C LEU A 186 17.48 7.64 -19.52
N SER A 187 17.39 7.06 -18.30
CA SER A 187 18.14 7.53 -17.13
C SER A 187 19.66 7.38 -17.27
N LEU A 188 20.14 6.52 -18.18
CA LEU A 188 21.57 6.35 -18.45
C LEU A 188 22.18 7.55 -19.19
N GLN A 189 21.37 8.52 -19.63
CA GLN A 189 21.81 9.73 -20.34
C GLN A 189 22.80 9.43 -21.47
N LEU A 190 22.54 8.35 -22.19
CA LEU A 190 23.23 8.08 -23.44
C LEU A 190 23.03 9.31 -24.33
N LYS A 191 24.01 9.62 -25.20
CA LYS A 191 23.91 10.72 -26.17
C LYS A 191 23.50 10.18 -27.55
N PRO A 192 22.30 9.61 -27.74
CA PRO A 192 21.90 9.10 -29.03
C PRO A 192 21.47 10.28 -29.92
N SER A 193 21.75 10.19 -31.20
CA SER A 193 21.09 11.00 -32.22
C SER A 193 19.70 10.46 -32.59
N ALA A 194 19.17 9.47 -31.85
CA ALA A 194 18.00 8.67 -32.22
C ALA A 194 17.31 7.98 -31.01
N ILE A 195 16.29 7.17 -31.28
CA ILE A 195 15.53 6.40 -30.29
C ILE A 195 16.39 5.28 -29.68
N VAL A 196 16.28 5.07 -28.36
CA VAL A 196 16.97 3.99 -27.64
C VAL A 196 15.96 3.11 -26.92
N LEU A 197 16.03 1.80 -27.16
CA LEU A 197 15.12 0.82 -26.58
C LEU A 197 15.89 -0.24 -25.77
N PRO A 198 15.31 -0.76 -24.68
CA PRO A 198 15.91 -1.89 -23.95
C PRO A 198 15.84 -3.18 -24.78
N VAL A 199 16.93 -3.96 -24.72
CA VAL A 199 16.99 -5.34 -25.22
C VAL A 199 16.72 -6.26 -24.05
N ALA A 200 15.52 -6.85 -24.01
CA ALA A 200 15.07 -7.67 -22.89
C ALA A 200 14.40 -8.98 -23.33
N ASP A 201 14.56 -10.02 -22.51
CA ASP A 201 13.74 -11.23 -22.48
C ASP A 201 13.13 -11.38 -21.08
N ILE A 202 11.81 -11.35 -21.02
CA ILE A 202 11.05 -11.31 -19.76
C ILE A 202 9.92 -12.32 -19.85
N PHE A 203 9.74 -13.07 -18.78
CA PHE A 203 8.55 -13.87 -18.51
C PHE A 203 8.08 -13.58 -17.08
N ASP A 204 6.86 -13.06 -16.94
CA ASP A 204 6.40 -12.55 -15.66
C ASP A 204 4.93 -12.88 -15.36
N TRP A 205 4.60 -12.92 -14.07
CA TRP A 205 3.27 -13.14 -13.49
C TRP A 205 3.29 -12.75 -12.00
N PRO A 206 2.14 -12.43 -11.36
CA PRO A 206 2.10 -12.09 -9.94
C PRO A 206 2.13 -13.32 -9.01
N ASP A 207 2.41 -13.10 -7.73
CA ASP A 207 2.18 -14.10 -6.66
C ASP A 207 0.76 -14.03 -6.10
N LEU A 208 0.14 -12.85 -6.10
CA LEU A 208 -1.22 -12.62 -5.60
C LEU A 208 -2.17 -12.19 -6.74
N PRO A 209 -3.30 -12.91 -6.98
CA PRO A 209 -4.19 -12.62 -8.11
C PRO A 209 -4.87 -11.25 -8.07
N GLU A 210 -5.40 -10.84 -6.92
CA GLU A 210 -6.05 -9.54 -6.74
C GLU A 210 -5.26 -8.68 -5.75
N ARG A 211 -4.95 -7.45 -6.18
CA ARG A 211 -4.04 -6.54 -5.47
C ARG A 211 -4.59 -5.13 -5.58
N GLY A 212 -5.04 -4.56 -4.47
CA GLY A 212 -5.82 -3.35 -4.52
C GLY A 212 -5.91 -2.59 -3.21
N LEU A 213 -6.76 -1.57 -3.23
CA LEU A 213 -7.01 -0.69 -2.08
C LEU A 213 -8.51 -0.47 -1.85
N TRP A 214 -8.86 -0.22 -0.57
CA TRP A 214 -10.19 0.18 -0.11
C TRP A 214 -10.43 1.68 -0.28
N GLY A 215 -11.58 2.08 -0.82
CA GLY A 215 -12.11 3.44 -0.70
C GLY A 215 -11.80 4.41 -1.83
N ALA A 216 -12.51 5.54 -1.83
CA ALA A 216 -12.51 6.52 -2.91
C ALA A 216 -11.16 7.21 -3.16
N TYR A 217 -10.28 7.31 -2.15
CA TYR A 217 -8.95 7.90 -2.31
C TYR A 217 -8.06 7.10 -3.27
N ALA A 218 -8.36 5.81 -3.50
CA ALA A 218 -7.67 5.01 -4.51
C ALA A 218 -8.03 5.43 -5.93
N LEU A 219 -9.27 5.91 -6.14
CA LEU A 219 -9.77 6.35 -7.44
C LEU A 219 -9.10 7.65 -7.89
N GLU A 220 -8.70 8.51 -6.95
CA GLU A 220 -7.94 9.74 -7.24
C GLU A 220 -6.54 9.48 -7.83
N GLN A 221 -6.01 8.25 -7.70
CA GLN A 221 -4.66 7.86 -8.11
C GLN A 221 -4.66 6.55 -8.91
N LEU A 222 -5.73 6.29 -9.66
CA LEU A 222 -5.94 5.02 -10.37
C LEU A 222 -4.80 4.72 -11.37
N ASP A 223 -4.39 5.73 -12.13
CA ASP A 223 -3.29 5.66 -13.10
C ASP A 223 -1.98 5.22 -12.43
N TRP A 224 -1.68 5.81 -11.27
CA TRP A 224 -0.48 5.53 -10.48
C TRP A 224 -0.50 4.10 -9.91
N LEU A 225 -1.66 3.62 -9.45
CA LEU A 225 -1.86 2.25 -8.98
C LEU A 225 -1.71 1.24 -10.12
N ALA A 226 -2.34 1.50 -11.27
CA ALA A 226 -2.31 0.63 -12.44
C ALA A 226 -0.91 0.50 -13.04
N GLU A 227 -0.12 1.57 -13.04
CA GLU A 227 1.29 1.54 -13.42
C GLU A 227 2.11 0.57 -12.53
N ARG A 228 1.74 0.45 -11.26
CA ARG A 228 2.32 -0.50 -10.28
C ARG A 228 1.63 -1.87 -10.31
N LYS A 229 0.81 -2.13 -11.33
CA LYS A 229 0.07 -3.39 -11.55
C LYS A 229 -0.88 -3.75 -10.40
N MET A 230 -1.34 -2.78 -9.62
CA MET A 230 -2.48 -2.95 -8.73
C MET A 230 -3.74 -3.03 -9.60
N ASN A 231 -4.56 -4.06 -9.40
CA ASN A 231 -5.64 -4.44 -10.31
C ASN A 231 -7.02 -4.50 -9.66
N LEU A 232 -7.15 -4.01 -8.41
CA LEU A 232 -8.40 -3.97 -7.68
C LEU A 232 -8.59 -2.62 -6.99
N VAL A 233 -9.81 -2.09 -7.05
CA VAL A 233 -10.31 -1.08 -6.12
C VAL A 233 -11.70 -1.54 -5.72
N GLU A 234 -11.98 -1.58 -4.41
CA GLU A 234 -13.37 -1.66 -3.96
C GLU A 234 -13.73 -0.38 -3.21
N THR A 235 -14.90 0.16 -3.56
CA THR A 235 -15.40 1.44 -3.05
C THR A 235 -16.87 1.33 -2.76
N HIS A 236 -17.39 2.12 -1.83
CA HIS A 236 -18.83 2.25 -1.63
C HIS A 236 -19.53 2.60 -2.94
N ALA A 237 -20.71 2.00 -3.16
CA ALA A 237 -21.61 2.43 -4.22
C ALA A 237 -21.85 3.95 -4.11
N THR A 238 -21.78 4.65 -5.24
CA THR A 238 -21.95 6.11 -5.31
C THR A 238 -23.30 6.55 -4.76
N ARG A 239 -24.34 5.73 -4.96
CA ARG A 239 -25.65 5.92 -4.38
C ARG A 239 -26.23 4.59 -3.90
N LEU A 240 -26.80 4.61 -2.70
CA LEU A 240 -27.56 3.49 -2.13
C LEU A 240 -28.83 4.08 -1.49
N THR A 241 -29.99 3.88 -2.11
CA THR A 241 -31.24 4.56 -1.73
C THR A 241 -32.45 3.65 -1.83
N VAL A 242 -33.57 4.02 -1.19
CA VAL A 242 -34.89 3.43 -1.43
C VAL A 242 -35.79 4.48 -2.10
N ASP A 243 -36.41 4.12 -3.23
CA ASP A 243 -37.27 5.02 -4.00
C ASP A 243 -38.69 5.16 -3.42
N ALA A 244 -39.54 5.93 -4.09
CA ALA A 244 -40.91 6.21 -3.65
C ALA A 244 -41.83 4.97 -3.67
N ASP A 245 -41.52 3.98 -4.51
CA ASP A 245 -42.23 2.69 -4.58
C ASP A 245 -41.66 1.69 -3.55
N GLY A 246 -40.67 2.12 -2.78
CA GLY A 246 -40.03 1.33 -1.75
C GLY A 246 -39.04 0.30 -2.30
N ARG A 247 -38.53 0.49 -3.52
CA ARG A 247 -37.51 -0.38 -4.13
C ARG A 247 -36.11 0.13 -3.84
N GLY A 248 -35.17 -0.80 -3.66
CA GLY A 248 -33.76 -0.44 -3.55
C GLY A 248 -33.19 0.04 -4.89
N VAL A 249 -32.50 1.17 -4.89
CA VAL A 249 -31.74 1.68 -6.05
C VAL A 249 -30.29 1.90 -5.65
N ALA A 250 -29.38 1.28 -6.39
CA ALA A 250 -27.95 1.41 -6.20
C ALA A 250 -27.24 1.83 -7.50
N GLU A 251 -26.25 2.70 -7.40
CA GLU A 251 -25.49 3.21 -8.54
C GLU A 251 -24.00 3.22 -8.23
N LEU A 252 -23.21 3.01 -9.28
CA LEU A 252 -21.78 3.23 -9.30
C LEU A 252 -21.50 4.17 -10.48
N ASP A 253 -20.56 5.11 -10.31
CA ASP A 253 -20.19 6.05 -11.36
C ASP A 253 -19.59 5.30 -12.57
N SER A 254 -20.30 5.31 -13.69
CA SER A 254 -19.89 4.63 -14.91
C SER A 254 -18.59 5.19 -15.50
N ALA A 255 -18.32 6.49 -15.31
CA ALA A 255 -17.06 7.08 -15.79
C ALA A 255 -15.85 6.51 -15.03
N LEU A 256 -16.01 6.25 -13.72
CA LEU A 256 -14.99 5.60 -12.91
C LEU A 256 -14.82 4.13 -13.28
N VAL A 257 -15.92 3.42 -13.56
CA VAL A 257 -15.86 2.04 -14.07
C VAL A 257 -15.08 1.98 -15.38
N ASP A 258 -15.39 2.87 -16.33
CA ASP A 258 -14.70 2.90 -17.62
C ASP A 258 -13.23 3.28 -17.49
N GLN A 259 -12.89 4.22 -16.59
CA GLN A 259 -11.50 4.56 -16.29
C GLN A 259 -10.73 3.36 -15.73
N ALA A 260 -11.28 2.68 -14.72
CA ALA A 260 -10.67 1.49 -14.14
C ALA A 260 -10.41 0.40 -15.19
N ARG A 261 -11.38 0.17 -16.08
CA ARG A 261 -11.27 -0.84 -17.14
C ARG A 261 -10.21 -0.52 -18.18
N ARG A 262 -10.06 0.74 -18.58
CA ARG A 262 -8.96 1.17 -19.47
C ARG A 262 -7.59 0.79 -18.89
N GLN A 263 -7.49 0.71 -17.56
CA GLN A 263 -6.26 0.50 -16.83
C GLN A 263 -6.12 -0.92 -16.26
N ALA A 264 -6.96 -1.86 -16.74
CA ALA A 264 -7.00 -3.24 -16.25
C ALA A 264 -7.22 -3.35 -14.73
N VAL A 265 -7.95 -2.40 -14.13
CA VAL A 265 -8.36 -2.41 -12.73
C VAL A 265 -9.82 -2.87 -12.63
N LYS A 266 -10.06 -3.84 -11.75
CA LYS A 266 -11.41 -4.28 -11.37
C LYS A 266 -11.95 -3.32 -10.32
N LEU A 267 -13.04 -2.64 -10.63
CA LEU A 267 -13.78 -1.79 -9.68
C LEU A 267 -14.96 -2.58 -9.11
N VAL A 268 -14.97 -2.79 -7.79
CA VAL A 268 -16.02 -3.55 -7.09
C VAL A 268 -16.82 -2.61 -6.18
N PRO A 269 -18.13 -2.43 -6.39
CA PRO A 269 -18.97 -1.66 -5.49
C PRO A 269 -19.23 -2.41 -4.18
N ILE A 270 -19.23 -1.66 -3.09
CA ILE A 270 -19.55 -2.11 -1.73
C ILE A 270 -20.96 -1.63 -1.37
N ILE A 271 -21.83 -2.56 -1.00
CA ILE A 271 -22.99 -2.28 -0.16
C ILE A 271 -22.45 -2.10 1.26
N THR A 272 -22.64 -0.89 1.80
CA THR A 272 -22.07 -0.45 3.09
C THR A 272 -22.50 -1.33 4.26
N HIS A 273 -21.88 -1.13 5.43
CA HIS A 273 -22.22 -1.82 6.67
C HIS A 273 -23.73 -1.91 6.89
N LEU A 274 -24.21 -3.13 7.13
CA LEU A 274 -25.63 -3.43 7.24
C LEU A 274 -26.30 -2.84 8.50
N ASP A 275 -25.52 -2.35 9.47
CA ASP A 275 -25.97 -1.58 10.63
C ASP A 275 -25.85 -0.05 10.46
N GLN A 276 -25.52 0.44 9.25
CA GLN A 276 -25.35 1.87 8.94
C GLN A 276 -26.21 2.33 7.74
N LEU A 277 -27.46 1.86 7.68
CA LEU A 277 -28.35 2.06 6.52
C LEU A 277 -29.28 3.27 6.62
N ARG A 278 -29.26 4.09 7.69
CA ARG A 278 -30.21 5.22 7.85
C ARG A 278 -30.17 6.19 6.70
N ARG A 279 -28.98 6.48 6.16
CA ARG A 279 -28.80 7.42 5.03
C ARG A 279 -29.34 6.88 3.70
N THR A 280 -29.64 5.58 3.61
CA THR A 280 -30.26 5.00 2.41
C THR A 280 -31.76 5.28 2.31
N GLY A 281 -32.40 5.71 3.41
CA GLY A 281 -33.84 5.88 3.47
C GLY A 281 -34.64 4.60 3.74
N ILE A 282 -33.99 3.44 3.88
CA ILE A 282 -34.68 2.16 4.14
C ILE A 282 -35.59 2.23 5.38
N PHE A 283 -35.13 2.83 6.49
CA PHE A 283 -35.94 2.95 7.71
C PHE A 283 -37.03 4.02 7.61
N LYS A 284 -36.98 4.90 6.61
CA LYS A 284 -38.06 5.85 6.32
C LYS A 284 -39.15 5.17 5.50
N ALA A 285 -38.77 4.37 4.50
CA ALA A 285 -39.71 3.61 3.67
C ALA A 285 -40.35 2.46 4.47
N TYR A 286 -39.55 1.77 5.30
CA TYR A 286 -39.97 0.62 6.10
C TYR A 286 -39.47 0.76 7.55
N PRO A 287 -40.17 1.51 8.40
CA PRO A 287 -39.75 1.71 9.79
C PRO A 287 -39.60 0.41 10.60
N HIS A 288 -40.40 -0.62 10.27
CA HIS A 288 -40.37 -1.93 10.94
C HIS A 288 -39.15 -2.78 10.59
N VAL A 289 -38.36 -2.39 9.59
CA VAL A 289 -37.09 -3.05 9.21
C VAL A 289 -35.97 -2.72 10.19
N LEU A 290 -36.05 -1.59 10.91
CA LEU A 290 -35.13 -1.34 12.02
C LEU A 290 -35.36 -2.39 13.11
N GLY A 291 -34.30 -3.08 13.51
CA GLY A 291 -34.36 -4.19 14.44
C GLY A 291 -34.92 -3.80 15.79
N LYS A 292 -35.65 -4.72 16.42
CA LYS A 292 -36.17 -4.55 17.78
C LYS A 292 -35.00 -4.57 18.77
N GLY A 293 -35.00 -3.67 19.74
CA GLY A 293 -33.97 -3.61 20.77
C GLY A 293 -34.00 -2.28 21.49
N ASP A 294 -33.12 -2.13 22.48
CA ASP A 294 -32.91 -0.85 23.16
C ASP A 294 -31.80 -0.06 22.43
N PRO A 295 -32.12 1.05 21.74
CA PRO A 295 -31.13 1.82 21.00
C PRO A 295 -30.03 2.39 21.89
N LYS A 296 -30.26 2.53 23.21
CA LYS A 296 -29.24 2.99 24.16
C LYS A 296 -28.14 1.96 24.41
N LYS A 297 -28.37 0.69 24.05
CA LYS A 297 -27.38 -0.39 24.15
C LYS A 297 -26.56 -0.57 22.89
N TRP A 298 -26.95 0.07 21.79
CA TRP A 298 -26.19 0.02 20.55
C TRP A 298 -25.04 1.03 20.59
N PRO A 299 -23.92 0.75 19.91
CA PRO A 299 -22.88 1.76 19.76
C PRO A 299 -23.40 3.02 19.07
N THR A 300 -22.89 4.18 19.48
CA THR A 300 -23.39 5.48 19.00
C THR A 300 -23.08 5.79 17.54
N TRP A 301 -22.17 5.03 16.93
CA TRP A 301 -21.73 5.18 15.54
C TRP A 301 -22.45 4.24 14.56
N VAL A 302 -23.42 3.45 15.03
CA VAL A 302 -24.27 2.60 14.17
C VAL A 302 -25.73 3.02 14.29
N ASP A 303 -26.54 2.68 13.29
CA ASP A 303 -27.97 2.99 13.28
C ASP A 303 -28.81 1.99 14.08
N GLY A 304 -28.29 0.77 14.23
CA GLY A 304 -28.95 -0.38 14.85
C GLY A 304 -28.95 -1.61 13.94
N PRO A 305 -29.31 -2.79 14.46
CA PRO A 305 -29.42 -4.00 13.64
C PRO A 305 -30.58 -3.87 12.66
N VAL A 306 -30.46 -4.49 11.48
CA VAL A 306 -31.58 -4.68 10.56
C VAL A 306 -32.33 -5.97 10.90
N CYS A 307 -33.65 -5.94 10.87
CA CYS A 307 -34.50 -7.11 11.04
C CYS A 307 -34.59 -7.91 9.73
N TRP A 308 -33.63 -8.82 9.50
CA TRP A 308 -33.61 -9.66 8.28
C TRP A 308 -34.72 -10.72 8.22
N ALA A 309 -35.54 -10.85 9.26
CA ALA A 309 -36.78 -11.61 9.19
C ALA A 309 -37.88 -10.90 8.39
N GLN A 310 -37.74 -9.60 8.11
CA GLN A 310 -38.68 -8.84 7.28
C GLN A 310 -38.36 -9.02 5.80
N GLU A 311 -39.36 -9.34 5.00
CA GLU A 311 -39.21 -9.52 3.55
C GLU A 311 -38.77 -8.22 2.86
N GLU A 312 -39.20 -7.06 3.34
CA GLU A 312 -38.82 -5.77 2.75
C GLU A 312 -37.32 -5.48 2.91
N ALA A 313 -36.70 -5.91 4.01
CA ALA A 313 -35.26 -5.78 4.21
C ALA A 313 -34.48 -6.60 3.17
N GLN A 314 -34.87 -7.87 3.01
CA GLN A 314 -34.26 -8.79 2.05
C GLN A 314 -34.48 -8.31 0.61
N ARG A 315 -35.69 -7.82 0.30
CA ARG A 315 -36.03 -7.27 -1.03
C ARG A 315 -35.18 -6.04 -1.36
N VAL A 316 -35.04 -5.08 -0.44
CA VAL A 316 -34.23 -3.88 -0.70
C VAL A 316 -32.76 -4.24 -0.95
N LEU A 317 -32.20 -5.20 -0.21
CA LEU A 317 -30.85 -5.70 -0.46
C LEU A 317 -30.73 -6.37 -1.83
N ALA A 318 -31.73 -7.17 -2.22
CA ALA A 318 -31.80 -7.78 -3.54
C ALA A 318 -31.90 -6.73 -4.65
N ASP A 319 -32.75 -5.72 -4.50
CA ASP A 319 -32.93 -4.64 -5.47
C ASP A 319 -31.63 -3.82 -5.66
N TRP A 320 -30.91 -3.53 -4.57
CA TRP A 320 -29.58 -2.89 -4.65
C TRP A 320 -28.59 -3.76 -5.43
N MET A 321 -28.50 -5.05 -5.13
CA MET A 321 -27.56 -5.93 -5.81
C MET A 321 -27.94 -6.14 -7.29
N VAL A 322 -29.24 -6.25 -7.61
CA VAL A 322 -29.76 -6.29 -8.98
C VAL A 322 -29.45 -4.99 -9.74
N SER A 323 -29.58 -3.83 -9.09
CA SER A 323 -29.25 -2.53 -9.68
C SER A 323 -27.77 -2.46 -10.06
N LEU A 324 -26.87 -2.88 -9.16
CA LEU A 324 -25.43 -2.98 -9.43
C LEU A 324 -25.11 -4.04 -10.50
N ALA A 325 -25.83 -5.17 -10.50
CA ALA A 325 -25.65 -6.22 -11.51
C ALA A 325 -26.02 -5.74 -12.92
N ARG A 326 -26.99 -4.82 -13.06
CA ARG A 326 -27.36 -4.20 -14.33
C ARG A 326 -26.34 -3.19 -14.83
N ALA A 327 -25.53 -2.62 -13.94
CA ALA A 327 -24.47 -1.71 -14.35
C ALA A 327 -23.48 -2.46 -15.26
N GLU A 328 -23.14 -1.83 -16.37
CA GLU A 328 -22.20 -2.39 -17.33
C GLU A 328 -20.85 -2.60 -16.64
N HIS A 329 -20.26 -3.79 -16.85
CA HIS A 329 -18.91 -4.12 -16.36
C HIS A 329 -18.69 -4.13 -14.83
N VAL A 330 -19.76 -4.13 -14.05
CA VAL A 330 -19.71 -4.53 -12.64
C VAL A 330 -19.83 -6.05 -12.55
N ASP A 331 -18.71 -6.74 -12.35
CA ASP A 331 -18.67 -8.21 -12.36
C ASP A 331 -18.64 -8.83 -10.95
N ALA A 332 -18.54 -8.01 -9.91
CA ALA A 332 -18.61 -8.43 -8.51
C ALA A 332 -19.33 -7.38 -7.67
N VAL A 333 -19.92 -7.79 -6.54
CA VAL A 333 -20.45 -6.90 -5.50
C VAL A 333 -19.94 -7.38 -4.15
N THR A 334 -19.51 -6.44 -3.30
CA THR A 334 -19.14 -6.71 -1.91
C THR A 334 -20.28 -6.30 -0.98
N VAL A 335 -20.69 -7.18 -0.07
CA VAL A 335 -21.60 -6.87 1.02
C VAL A 335 -20.80 -6.78 2.30
N TRP A 336 -20.78 -5.59 2.91
CA TRP A 336 -20.12 -5.36 4.18
C TRP A 336 -21.06 -5.67 5.33
N LEU A 337 -20.77 -6.73 6.08
CA LEU A 337 -21.58 -7.10 7.24
C LEU A 337 -21.59 -5.98 8.30
N SER A 338 -22.53 -6.07 9.24
CA SER A 338 -22.64 -5.09 10.32
C SER A 338 -21.31 -4.88 11.05
N GLU A 339 -20.94 -3.62 11.26
CA GLU A 339 -19.66 -3.26 11.90
C GLU A 339 -19.61 -3.67 13.36
N ALA A 340 -20.71 -3.44 14.07
CA ALA A 340 -20.85 -3.73 15.49
C ALA A 340 -21.63 -5.03 15.74
N ALA A 341 -21.35 -5.70 16.85
CA ALA A 341 -22.10 -6.84 17.35
C ALA A 341 -23.49 -6.41 17.87
N VAL A 342 -24.41 -6.13 16.95
CA VAL A 342 -25.82 -5.80 17.20
C VAL A 342 -26.72 -6.96 16.78
N GLN A 343 -27.89 -7.09 17.42
CA GLN A 343 -28.82 -8.19 17.19
C GLN A 343 -30.26 -7.68 17.24
N CYS A 344 -31.07 -8.01 16.22
CA CYS A 344 -32.51 -7.77 16.28
C CYS A 344 -33.16 -8.70 17.30
N GLY A 345 -33.93 -8.12 18.22
CA GLY A 345 -34.63 -8.80 19.32
C GLY A 345 -36.02 -9.33 18.99
N CYS A 346 -36.38 -9.49 17.71
CA CYS A 346 -37.62 -10.20 17.36
C CYS A 346 -37.44 -11.72 17.53
N GLU A 347 -38.53 -12.46 17.73
CA GLU A 347 -38.49 -13.91 17.99
C GLU A 347 -37.70 -14.69 16.92
N THR A 348 -37.97 -14.42 15.64
CA THR A 348 -37.27 -15.07 14.53
C THR A 348 -35.77 -14.77 14.53
N CYS A 349 -35.38 -13.50 14.66
CA CYS A 349 -33.98 -13.12 14.67
C CYS A 349 -33.25 -13.61 15.92
N MET A 350 -33.93 -13.73 17.07
CA MET A 350 -33.33 -14.28 18.30
C MET A 350 -33.09 -15.79 18.24
N GLY A 351 -33.77 -16.50 17.35
CA GLY A 351 -33.53 -17.93 17.10
C GLY A 351 -32.25 -18.21 16.29
N GLU A 352 -31.55 -17.19 15.81
CA GLU A 352 -30.36 -17.32 14.97
C GLU A 352 -29.35 -16.19 15.27
N ASN A 353 -28.10 -16.33 14.85
CA ASN A 353 -27.14 -15.22 14.93
C ASN A 353 -27.38 -14.16 13.83
N GLN A 354 -27.33 -12.87 14.19
CA GLN A 354 -27.49 -11.75 13.26
C GLN A 354 -26.64 -11.87 12.00
N TYR A 355 -25.35 -12.22 12.11
CA TYR A 355 -24.45 -12.29 10.96
C TYR A 355 -24.75 -13.47 10.02
N ILE A 356 -25.30 -14.55 10.55
CA ILE A 356 -25.80 -15.67 9.75
C ILE A 356 -27.03 -15.21 8.94
N MET A 357 -27.93 -14.45 9.58
CA MET A 357 -29.10 -13.88 8.91
C MET A 357 -28.69 -12.87 7.81
N GLU A 358 -27.72 -12.01 8.07
CA GLU A 358 -27.14 -11.09 7.08
C GLU A 358 -26.54 -11.84 5.89
N THR A 359 -25.75 -12.88 6.17
CA THR A 359 -25.12 -13.71 5.14
C THR A 359 -26.17 -14.40 4.28
N ARG A 360 -27.20 -15.01 4.88
CA ARG A 360 -28.30 -15.65 4.15
C ARG A 360 -29.08 -14.64 3.30
N ALA A 361 -29.34 -13.43 3.82
CA ALA A 361 -29.98 -12.36 3.05
C ALA A 361 -29.12 -11.92 1.85
N ALA A 362 -27.81 -11.79 2.02
CA ALA A 362 -26.88 -11.47 0.94
C ALA A 362 -26.83 -12.59 -0.13
N LEU A 363 -26.82 -13.86 0.29
CA LEU A 363 -26.87 -15.00 -0.63
C LEU A 363 -28.19 -15.05 -1.43
N ALA A 364 -29.31 -14.74 -0.79
CA ALA A 364 -30.61 -14.67 -1.46
C ALA A 364 -30.66 -13.51 -2.47
N ALA A 365 -30.20 -12.31 -2.07
CA ALA A 365 -30.06 -11.16 -2.95
C ALA A 365 -29.18 -11.45 -4.16
N TRP A 366 -28.07 -12.16 -3.95
CA TRP A 366 -27.16 -12.56 -5.01
C TRP A 366 -27.77 -13.54 -6.01
N LYS A 367 -28.58 -14.50 -5.55
CA LYS A 367 -29.35 -15.38 -6.45
C LYS A 367 -30.28 -14.59 -7.37
N GLU A 368 -30.92 -13.54 -6.86
CA GLU A 368 -31.76 -12.65 -7.68
C GLU A 368 -30.91 -11.85 -8.69
N ALA A 369 -29.79 -11.29 -8.24
CA ALA A 369 -28.87 -10.55 -9.12
C ALA A 369 -28.31 -11.43 -10.26
N LYS A 370 -28.03 -12.71 -9.99
CA LYS A 370 -27.58 -13.69 -11.00
C LYS A 370 -28.60 -13.96 -12.09
N LYS A 371 -29.90 -13.74 -11.85
CA LYS A 371 -30.93 -13.85 -12.91
C LYS A 371 -30.73 -12.80 -14.00
N VAL A 372 -30.09 -11.68 -13.66
CA VAL A 372 -29.76 -10.59 -14.60
C VAL A 372 -28.31 -10.70 -15.10
N LYS A 373 -27.37 -11.07 -14.23
CA LYS A 373 -25.96 -11.27 -14.58
C LYS A 373 -25.46 -12.62 -14.03
N PRO A 374 -25.55 -13.72 -14.80
CA PRO A 374 -25.26 -15.08 -14.31
C PRO A 374 -23.86 -15.30 -13.73
N HIS A 375 -22.88 -14.50 -14.17
CA HIS A 375 -21.48 -14.58 -13.74
C HIS A 375 -21.12 -13.59 -12.63
N LEU A 376 -22.08 -12.84 -12.08
CA LEU A 376 -21.82 -11.89 -11.00
C LEU A 376 -21.21 -12.61 -9.79
N GLU A 377 -20.09 -12.12 -9.28
CA GLU A 377 -19.45 -12.61 -8.05
C GLU A 377 -20.02 -11.91 -6.82
N LEU A 378 -20.17 -12.64 -5.72
CA LEU A 378 -20.46 -12.08 -4.41
C LEU A 378 -19.22 -12.15 -3.53
N ARG A 379 -18.93 -11.04 -2.84
CA ARG A 379 -17.95 -11.00 -1.74
C ARG A 379 -18.67 -10.68 -0.43
N ILE A 380 -18.43 -11.48 0.60
CA ILE A 380 -18.85 -11.16 1.97
C ILE A 380 -17.64 -10.59 2.70
N LEU A 381 -17.75 -9.34 3.13
CA LEU A 381 -16.72 -8.65 3.91
C LEU A 381 -17.07 -8.79 5.40
N LEU A 382 -16.26 -9.59 6.09
CA LEU A 382 -16.34 -9.83 7.52
C LEU A 382 -15.97 -8.57 8.31
N THR A 383 -16.31 -8.53 9.59
CA THR A 383 -16.02 -7.38 10.46
C THR A 383 -15.52 -7.80 11.82
N GLN A 384 -15.04 -6.83 12.60
CA GLN A 384 -14.75 -7.03 14.02
C GLN A 384 -15.98 -7.50 14.82
N GLY A 385 -17.18 -7.11 14.41
CA GLY A 385 -18.42 -7.57 15.03
C GLY A 385 -18.71 -9.04 14.73
N SER A 386 -18.42 -9.50 13.52
CA SER A 386 -18.62 -10.90 13.11
C SER A 386 -17.53 -11.84 13.63
N TYR A 387 -16.37 -11.33 14.06
CA TYR A 387 -15.20 -12.10 14.49
C TYR A 387 -15.51 -13.32 15.39
N PRO A 388 -16.37 -13.22 16.44
CA PRO A 388 -16.67 -14.35 17.31
C PRO A 388 -17.41 -15.52 16.62
N VAL A 389 -18.02 -15.28 15.45
CA VAL A 389 -18.88 -16.25 14.74
C VAL A 389 -18.49 -16.44 13.28
N ASN A 390 -17.29 -16.00 12.87
CA ASN A 390 -16.81 -16.15 11.50
C ASN A 390 -16.88 -17.61 11.01
N ASP A 391 -16.56 -18.60 11.86
CA ASP A 391 -16.69 -20.02 11.53
C ASP A 391 -18.10 -20.42 11.06
N LYS A 392 -19.14 -19.83 11.66
CA LYS A 392 -20.53 -20.08 11.26
C LYS A 392 -20.86 -19.42 9.93
N ILE A 393 -20.37 -18.20 9.69
CA ILE A 393 -20.53 -17.50 8.40
C ILE A 393 -19.83 -18.30 7.28
N LEU A 394 -18.60 -18.75 7.53
CA LEU A 394 -17.81 -19.54 6.59
C LEU A 394 -18.48 -20.89 6.26
N ALA A 395 -19.32 -21.43 7.15
CA ALA A 395 -20.09 -22.65 6.90
C ALA A 395 -21.36 -22.41 6.05
N GLU A 396 -21.87 -21.17 6.02
CA GLU A 396 -23.07 -20.80 5.23
C GLU A 396 -22.73 -20.51 3.77
N VAL A 397 -21.51 -20.05 3.48
CA VAL A 397 -21.14 -19.61 2.14
C VAL A 397 -20.80 -20.80 1.21
N PRO A 398 -21.39 -20.86 0.00
CA PRO A 398 -21.00 -21.87 -0.97
C PRO A 398 -19.62 -21.56 -1.58
N PRO A 399 -18.93 -22.54 -2.19
CA PRO A 399 -17.54 -22.39 -2.63
C PRO A 399 -17.28 -21.24 -3.61
N GLU A 400 -18.29 -20.84 -4.38
CA GLU A 400 -18.21 -19.76 -5.35
C GLU A 400 -18.33 -18.34 -4.75
N VAL A 401 -18.70 -18.23 -3.47
CA VAL A 401 -18.75 -16.95 -2.74
C VAL A 401 -17.40 -16.65 -2.12
N ARG A 402 -16.95 -15.42 -2.31
CA ARG A 402 -15.66 -14.93 -1.87
C ARG A 402 -15.76 -14.32 -0.48
N ILE A 403 -14.75 -14.52 0.36
CA ILE A 403 -14.68 -13.91 1.69
C ILE A 403 -13.56 -12.88 1.72
N ILE A 404 -13.80 -11.72 2.32
CA ILE A 404 -12.76 -10.75 2.67
C ILE A 404 -12.75 -10.61 4.19
N TYR A 405 -11.58 -10.80 4.80
CA TYR A 405 -11.38 -10.61 6.23
C TYR A 405 -11.01 -9.16 6.56
N TYR A 406 -11.81 -8.55 7.42
CA TYR A 406 -11.57 -7.25 8.02
C TYR A 406 -11.91 -7.29 9.51
N ASP A 407 -11.06 -6.66 10.32
CA ASP A 407 -11.30 -6.40 11.74
C ASP A 407 -10.46 -5.19 12.16
N GLY A 408 -11.09 -4.08 12.56
CA GLY A 408 -10.38 -2.84 12.89
C GLY A 408 -9.40 -2.94 14.06
N GLY A 409 -9.48 -3.98 14.89
CA GLY A 409 -8.51 -4.27 15.94
C GLY A 409 -7.41 -5.27 15.56
N ARG A 410 -7.58 -6.01 14.45
CA ARG A 410 -6.68 -7.12 14.08
C ARG A 410 -6.06 -7.00 12.71
N THR A 411 -6.75 -6.40 11.74
CA THR A 411 -6.20 -6.14 10.40
C THR A 411 -5.64 -4.72 10.28
N TYR A 412 -6.10 -3.79 11.13
CA TYR A 412 -5.55 -2.44 11.25
C TYR A 412 -4.62 -2.31 12.45
N THR A 413 -3.58 -3.15 12.47
CA THR A 413 -2.55 -3.16 13.49
C THR A 413 -1.18 -3.34 12.89
N SER A 414 -0.16 -2.79 13.56
CA SER A 414 1.25 -3.00 13.26
C SER A 414 1.88 -4.10 14.13
N SER A 415 1.10 -4.83 14.94
CA SER A 415 1.66 -5.91 15.78
C SER A 415 2.43 -6.94 14.95
N HIS A 416 3.51 -7.49 15.51
CA HIS A 416 4.28 -8.57 14.88
C HIS A 416 3.51 -9.89 14.81
N LYS A 417 2.37 -10.00 15.52
CA LYS A 417 1.53 -11.19 15.49
C LYS A 417 0.99 -11.47 14.07
N PRO A 418 0.79 -12.75 13.71
CA PRO A 418 0.07 -13.11 12.50
C PRO A 418 -1.31 -12.46 12.46
N MET A 419 -1.66 -11.90 11.32
CA MET A 419 -2.94 -11.22 11.10
C MET A 419 -4.06 -12.21 10.77
N ILE A 420 -3.76 -13.25 9.99
CA ILE A 420 -4.74 -14.25 9.57
C ILE A 420 -4.86 -15.30 10.66
N GLU A 421 -6.07 -15.43 11.22
CA GLU A 421 -6.34 -16.38 12.30
C GLU A 421 -6.53 -17.83 11.80
N PRO A 422 -6.35 -18.85 12.67
CA PRO A 422 -6.40 -20.26 12.27
C PRO A 422 -7.70 -20.68 11.56
N ARG A 423 -8.86 -20.13 11.96
CA ARG A 423 -10.16 -20.45 11.34
C ARG A 423 -10.22 -20.06 9.86
N LEU A 424 -9.60 -18.94 9.51
CA LEU A 424 -9.52 -18.44 8.13
C LEU A 424 -8.49 -19.23 7.32
N GLU A 425 -7.38 -19.63 7.94
CA GLU A 425 -6.42 -20.54 7.30
C GLU A 425 -7.06 -21.89 6.95
N ASP A 426 -7.84 -22.46 7.87
CA ASP A 426 -8.56 -23.72 7.62
C ASP A 426 -9.61 -23.58 6.50
N PHE A 427 -10.24 -22.42 6.37
CA PHE A 427 -11.12 -22.13 5.23
C PHE A 427 -10.36 -22.12 3.91
N VAL A 428 -9.19 -21.48 3.85
CA VAL A 428 -8.35 -21.48 2.64
C VAL A 428 -7.83 -22.88 2.30
N LYS A 429 -7.39 -23.66 3.30
CA LYS A 429 -6.92 -25.05 3.12
C LYS A 429 -8.00 -25.97 2.53
N ARG A 430 -9.28 -25.67 2.75
CA ARG A 430 -10.42 -26.38 2.15
C ARG A 430 -10.81 -25.87 0.76
N GLY A 431 -10.03 -24.95 0.18
CA GLY A 431 -10.27 -24.38 -1.14
C GLY A 431 -11.07 -23.08 -1.13
N GLY A 432 -11.31 -22.48 0.04
CA GLY A 432 -12.03 -21.21 0.16
C GLY A 432 -11.23 -20.04 -0.41
N TRP A 433 -11.90 -19.15 -1.14
CA TRP A 433 -11.31 -17.90 -1.61
C TRP A 433 -11.31 -16.86 -0.49
N LEU A 434 -10.13 -16.44 -0.05
CA LEU A 434 -9.96 -15.45 1.01
C LEU A 434 -9.15 -14.24 0.54
N GLY A 435 -9.72 -13.06 0.73
CA GLY A 435 -9.02 -11.79 0.74
C GLY A 435 -8.83 -11.24 2.15
N VAL A 436 -7.95 -10.25 2.30
CA VAL A 436 -7.75 -9.53 3.56
C VAL A 436 -7.73 -8.03 3.32
N CYS A 437 -8.29 -7.26 4.26
CA CYS A 437 -8.25 -5.81 4.31
C CYS A 437 -7.29 -5.31 5.40
N PRO A 438 -5.96 -5.32 5.16
CA PRO A 438 -4.97 -4.90 6.14
C PRO A 438 -4.70 -3.40 6.06
N GLN A 439 -4.13 -2.82 7.10
CA GLN A 439 -3.53 -1.50 6.98
C GLN A 439 -2.24 -1.54 6.17
N LEU A 440 -2.05 -0.51 5.34
CA LEU A 440 -0.76 -0.14 4.74
C LEU A 440 -0.23 1.17 5.36
N THR A 441 -0.88 1.64 6.42
CA THR A 441 -0.57 2.84 7.20
C THR A 441 0.13 2.47 8.51
N ALA A 442 0.61 3.48 9.25
CA ALA A 442 1.14 3.30 10.61
C ALA A 442 0.11 2.74 11.60
N SER A 443 -1.10 3.31 11.59
CA SER A 443 -2.26 2.84 12.37
C SER A 443 -3.53 3.53 11.85
N TRP A 444 -4.69 2.89 11.92
CA TRP A 444 -5.93 3.44 11.34
C TRP A 444 -6.34 4.79 11.91
N ARG A 445 -6.03 5.08 13.18
CA ARG A 445 -6.53 6.28 13.88
C ARG A 445 -5.68 7.53 13.64
N ILE A 446 -4.47 7.36 13.12
CA ILE A 446 -3.42 8.40 13.05
C ILE A 446 -2.91 8.62 11.62
N VAL A 447 -2.19 9.71 11.42
CA VAL A 447 -1.40 9.99 10.22
C VAL A 447 -0.01 10.43 10.66
N SER A 448 0.96 9.52 10.56
CA SER A 448 2.33 9.64 11.07
C SER A 448 3.28 8.95 10.07
N PRO A 449 4.52 9.43 9.87
CA PRO A 449 5.45 8.90 8.87
C PRO A 449 5.79 7.42 9.06
N PHE A 450 5.59 6.59 8.04
CA PHE A 450 5.93 5.18 8.12
C PHE A 450 6.35 4.58 6.78
N SER A 451 7.65 4.62 6.49
CA SER A 451 8.29 3.91 5.38
C SER A 451 8.66 2.48 5.81
N GLY A 452 7.64 1.65 6.02
CA GLY A 452 7.72 0.34 6.68
C GLY A 452 7.94 -0.84 5.73
N ALA A 453 9.06 -0.87 5.00
CA ALA A 453 9.36 -1.95 4.04
C ALA A 453 9.27 -3.36 4.68
N GLN A 454 9.83 -3.51 5.87
CA GLN A 454 9.87 -4.75 6.63
C GLN A 454 8.46 -5.18 7.07
N PHE A 455 7.63 -4.23 7.52
CA PHE A 455 6.25 -4.50 7.88
C PHE A 455 5.45 -5.01 6.67
N ILE A 456 5.54 -4.31 5.54
CA ILE A 456 4.79 -4.69 4.33
C ILE A 456 5.29 -6.04 3.80
N HIS A 457 6.61 -6.25 3.72
CA HIS A 457 7.16 -7.54 3.27
C HIS A 457 6.67 -8.69 4.15
N ALA A 458 6.73 -8.56 5.48
CA ALA A 458 6.25 -9.59 6.41
C ALA A 458 4.73 -9.86 6.27
N ARG A 459 3.91 -8.83 6.04
CA ARG A 459 2.47 -9.02 5.79
C ARG A 459 2.22 -9.76 4.49
N LEU A 460 2.93 -9.40 3.42
CA LEU A 460 2.76 -10.06 2.12
C LEU A 460 3.28 -11.50 2.15
N GLU A 461 4.36 -11.76 2.88
CA GLU A 461 4.85 -13.12 3.15
C GLU A 461 3.79 -13.95 3.88
N GLU A 462 3.15 -13.41 4.93
CA GLU A 462 2.06 -14.08 5.61
C GLU A 462 0.90 -14.39 4.64
N PHE A 463 0.44 -13.41 3.87
CA PHE A 463 -0.76 -13.57 3.04
C PHE A 463 -0.54 -14.56 1.90
N ILE A 464 0.59 -14.45 1.20
CA ILE A 464 0.93 -15.35 0.09
C ILE A 464 1.26 -16.75 0.63
N GLY A 465 2.00 -16.85 1.74
CA GLY A 465 2.33 -18.12 2.39
C GLY A 465 1.10 -18.85 2.92
N LYS A 466 0.04 -18.13 3.28
CA LYS A 466 -1.28 -18.67 3.66
C LYS A 466 -2.25 -18.81 2.49
N HIS A 467 -1.78 -18.65 1.25
CA HIS A 467 -2.54 -18.83 0.01
C HIS A 467 -3.78 -17.93 -0.13
N LEU A 468 -3.75 -16.74 0.46
CA LEU A 468 -4.77 -15.73 0.21
C LEU A 468 -4.78 -15.35 -1.28
N GLN A 469 -5.92 -14.88 -1.75
CA GLN A 469 -6.17 -14.59 -3.16
C GLN A 469 -6.28 -13.09 -3.45
N CYS A 470 -6.44 -12.28 -2.40
CA CYS A 470 -6.70 -10.85 -2.53
C CYS A 470 -6.09 -10.02 -1.41
N LEU A 471 -5.31 -8.99 -1.79
CA LEU A 471 -4.93 -7.88 -0.93
C LEU A 471 -5.86 -6.70 -1.23
N TYR A 472 -6.52 -6.21 -0.19
CA TYR A 472 -7.41 -5.06 -0.24
C TYR A 472 -6.97 -4.00 0.76
N GLY A 473 -5.88 -3.29 0.47
CA GLY A 473 -5.17 -2.46 1.44
C GLY A 473 -5.91 -1.19 1.89
N TYR A 474 -5.74 -0.83 3.15
CA TYR A 474 -6.22 0.41 3.75
C TYR A 474 -5.09 1.45 3.81
N ALA A 475 -5.24 2.55 3.08
CA ALA A 475 -4.27 3.65 2.96
C ALA A 475 -4.93 5.04 3.13
N THR A 476 -5.81 5.16 4.15
CA THR A 476 -6.49 6.42 4.51
C THR A 476 -5.51 7.38 5.19
N PRO A 477 -5.63 8.71 5.03
CA PRO A 477 -6.66 9.45 4.28
C PRO A 477 -6.37 9.60 2.79
N SER A 478 -5.14 9.31 2.35
CA SER A 478 -4.72 9.39 0.96
C SER A 478 -3.47 8.55 0.76
N ILE A 479 -3.31 7.98 -0.43
CA ILE A 479 -2.10 7.27 -0.86
C ILE A 479 -0.85 8.15 -0.74
N ARG A 480 -0.99 9.49 -0.84
CA ARG A 480 0.14 10.43 -0.77
C ARG A 480 1.00 10.30 0.49
N TYR A 481 0.39 9.94 1.61
CA TYR A 481 1.11 9.73 2.88
C TYR A 481 1.77 8.36 2.97
N TRP A 482 1.37 7.41 2.12
CA TRP A 482 1.67 5.98 2.23
C TRP A 482 2.24 5.42 0.93
N ASP A 483 2.71 6.27 0.03
CA ASP A 483 3.20 5.92 -1.30
C ASP A 483 4.27 4.82 -1.27
N PHE A 484 5.22 4.93 -0.32
CA PHE A 484 6.26 3.95 -0.07
C PHE A 484 5.67 2.56 0.27
N ASN A 485 4.72 2.51 1.21
CA ASN A 485 4.11 1.25 1.65
C ASN A 485 3.18 0.65 0.59
N VAL A 486 2.47 1.48 -0.18
CA VAL A 486 1.62 1.00 -1.29
C VAL A 486 2.48 0.49 -2.44
N GLU A 487 3.61 1.13 -2.77
CA GLU A 487 4.58 0.58 -3.74
C GLU A 487 5.22 -0.71 -3.25
N ALA A 488 5.55 -0.81 -1.97
CA ALA A 488 6.03 -2.05 -1.35
C ALA A 488 4.98 -3.18 -1.47
N ALA A 489 3.71 -2.86 -1.23
CA ALA A 489 2.63 -3.82 -1.38
C ALA A 489 2.48 -4.27 -2.84
N ALA A 490 2.62 -3.35 -3.80
CA ALA A 490 2.63 -3.68 -5.23
C ALA A 490 3.83 -4.56 -5.63
N GLU A 491 5.04 -4.26 -5.11
CA GLU A 491 6.25 -5.05 -5.32
C GLU A 491 6.05 -6.50 -4.88
N TRP A 492 5.71 -6.71 -3.60
CA TRP A 492 5.75 -8.05 -3.01
C TRP A 492 4.45 -8.84 -3.17
N SER A 493 3.32 -8.20 -3.50
CA SER A 493 2.15 -8.92 -4.01
C SER A 493 2.35 -9.49 -5.41
N TRP A 494 3.32 -8.96 -6.17
CA TRP A 494 3.67 -9.46 -7.49
C TRP A 494 4.84 -10.42 -7.46
N ASN A 495 5.93 -10.06 -6.76
CA ASN A 495 7.12 -10.89 -6.65
C ASN A 495 7.71 -10.85 -5.23
N LEU A 496 7.15 -11.67 -4.35
CA LEU A 496 7.50 -11.74 -2.93
C LEU A 496 8.99 -12.00 -2.69
N HIS A 497 9.58 -12.85 -3.54
CA HIS A 497 10.99 -13.26 -3.44
C HIS A 497 11.89 -12.52 -4.47
N GLY A 498 11.41 -11.41 -5.04
CA GLY A 498 12.15 -10.59 -5.99
C GLY A 498 13.24 -9.76 -5.31
N ARG A 499 12.88 -8.55 -4.85
CA ARG A 499 13.79 -7.66 -4.14
C ARG A 499 13.72 -7.88 -2.63
N SER A 500 14.86 -7.78 -1.97
CA SER A 500 14.93 -7.50 -0.54
C SER A 500 14.31 -6.14 -0.19
N THR A 501 14.03 -5.90 1.10
CA THR A 501 13.54 -4.60 1.59
C THR A 501 14.51 -3.45 1.25
N ARG A 502 15.82 -3.70 1.36
CA ARG A 502 16.87 -2.74 0.97
C ARG A 502 16.85 -2.42 -0.52
N GLU A 503 16.83 -3.45 -1.36
CA GLU A 503 16.81 -3.25 -2.83
C GLU A 503 15.54 -2.56 -3.29
N PHE A 504 14.40 -2.86 -2.66
CA PHE A 504 13.15 -2.13 -2.88
C PHE A 504 13.31 -0.65 -2.54
N ALA A 505 13.84 -0.30 -1.36
CA ALA A 505 14.03 1.08 -0.95
C ALA A 505 14.96 1.87 -1.89
N ILE A 506 16.05 1.25 -2.36
CA ILE A 506 16.96 1.82 -3.37
C ILE A 506 16.21 2.06 -4.70
N SER A 507 15.47 1.05 -5.15
CA SER A 507 14.66 1.09 -6.38
C SER A 507 13.60 2.20 -6.32
N TRP A 508 12.89 2.31 -5.20
CA TRP A 508 11.94 3.39 -4.91
C TRP A 508 12.63 4.75 -4.95
N ALA A 509 13.77 4.91 -4.28
CA ALA A 509 14.52 6.17 -4.27
C ALA A 509 14.95 6.63 -5.68
N VAL A 510 15.37 5.70 -6.54
CA VAL A 510 15.67 6.01 -7.95
C VAL A 510 14.45 6.55 -8.68
N ARG A 511 13.28 5.89 -8.55
CA ARG A 511 12.04 6.35 -9.21
C ARG A 511 11.56 7.70 -8.65
N GLN A 512 11.73 7.92 -7.36
CA GLN A 512 11.40 9.20 -6.71
C GLN A 512 12.45 10.30 -6.95
N LYS A 513 13.54 10.00 -7.67
CA LYS A 513 14.66 10.92 -7.94
C LYS A 513 15.32 11.47 -6.66
N ILE A 514 15.35 10.65 -5.60
CA ILE A 514 16.00 11.00 -4.34
C ILE A 514 17.52 10.87 -4.54
N PRO A 515 18.32 11.85 -4.09
CA PRO A 515 19.78 11.76 -4.16
C PRO A 515 20.30 10.56 -3.34
N LYS A 516 21.45 10.02 -3.74
CA LYS A 516 22.15 8.94 -3.01
C LYS A 516 21.24 7.73 -2.67
N PRO A 517 20.63 7.06 -3.68
CA PRO A 517 19.65 6.01 -3.45
C PRO A 517 20.18 4.83 -2.62
N ASP A 518 21.47 4.51 -2.69
CA ASP A 518 22.07 3.44 -1.88
C ASP A 518 22.03 3.76 -0.38
N LEU A 519 22.14 5.04 0.01
CA LEU A 519 21.95 5.48 1.39
C LEU A 519 20.49 5.39 1.83
N VAL A 520 19.53 5.57 0.92
CA VAL A 520 18.11 5.35 1.24
C VAL A 520 17.85 3.89 1.59
N GLY A 521 18.54 2.95 0.92
CA GLY A 521 18.53 1.54 1.30
C GLY A 521 19.01 1.31 2.73
N GLN A 522 20.16 1.88 3.09
CA GLN A 522 20.71 1.78 4.45
C GLN A 522 19.80 2.45 5.50
N TRP A 523 19.26 3.63 5.19
CA TRP A 523 18.31 4.34 6.02
C TRP A 523 17.06 3.50 6.30
N SER A 524 16.50 2.85 5.27
CA SER A 524 15.31 2.00 5.42
C SER A 524 15.58 0.74 6.25
N GLU A 525 16.77 0.14 6.16
CA GLU A 525 17.17 -0.98 7.01
C GLU A 525 17.32 -0.61 8.49
N LEU A 526 17.75 0.63 8.78
CA LEU A 526 17.90 1.12 10.14
C LEU A 526 16.58 1.61 10.74
N LEU A 527 15.84 2.46 10.02
CA LEU A 527 14.63 3.11 10.53
C LEU A 527 13.41 2.20 10.48
N GLY A 528 13.31 1.35 9.46
CA GLY A 528 12.15 0.51 9.20
C GLY A 528 11.76 -0.37 10.40
N PRO A 529 12.67 -1.21 10.95
CA PRO A 529 12.39 -2.02 12.14
C PRO A 529 11.99 -1.17 13.35
N VAL A 530 12.70 -0.07 13.62
CA VAL A 530 12.40 0.82 14.75
C VAL A 530 11.02 1.43 14.64
N SER A 531 10.65 1.94 13.46
CA SER A 531 9.32 2.50 13.23
C SER A 531 8.23 1.44 13.36
N TRP A 532 8.50 0.20 12.93
CA TRP A 532 7.58 -0.91 13.12
C TRP A 532 7.36 -1.18 14.61
N ASP A 533 8.41 -1.26 15.43
CA ASP A 533 8.30 -1.45 16.88
C ASP A 533 7.50 -0.33 17.57
N VAL A 534 7.75 0.94 17.19
CA VAL A 534 7.00 2.11 17.68
C VAL A 534 5.50 1.95 17.41
N TYR A 535 5.13 1.64 16.16
CA TYR A 535 3.73 1.53 15.77
C TYR A 535 3.09 0.23 16.30
N ALA A 536 3.84 -0.85 16.41
CA ALA A 536 3.40 -2.12 17.01
C ALA A 536 3.08 -1.94 18.50
N CYS A 537 3.87 -1.15 19.23
CA CYS A 537 3.59 -0.77 20.62
C CYS A 537 2.34 0.10 20.76
N GLY A 538 1.78 0.62 19.66
CA GLY A 538 0.61 1.49 19.67
C GLY A 538 0.95 2.95 19.98
N ILE A 539 2.09 3.44 19.49
CA ILE A 539 2.45 4.86 19.53
C ILE A 539 2.20 5.49 18.17
N PRO A 540 1.51 6.64 18.07
CA PRO A 540 0.73 7.29 19.11
C PRO A 540 -0.56 6.56 19.55
N TYR A 541 -1.21 5.76 18.70
CA TYR A 541 -2.51 5.16 19.04
C TYR A 541 -2.40 3.70 19.52
N PRO A 542 -2.91 3.35 20.72
CA PRO A 542 -3.81 4.16 21.56
C PRO A 542 -3.13 4.95 22.68
N TRP A 543 -1.82 4.88 22.87
CA TRP A 543 -1.17 5.36 24.10
C TRP A 543 -1.23 6.87 24.32
N PHE A 544 -1.01 7.67 23.27
CA PHE A 544 -1.05 9.13 23.35
C PHE A 544 -2.49 9.66 23.38
N PHE A 545 -3.50 8.81 23.16
CA PHE A 545 -4.91 9.13 23.36
C PHE A 545 -5.30 8.98 24.84
N GLY A 546 -4.51 9.60 25.73
CA GLY A 546 -4.75 9.69 27.17
C GLY A 546 -4.28 8.51 28.02
N ARG A 547 -4.05 7.32 27.45
CA ARG A 547 -3.69 6.12 28.24
C ARG A 547 -2.32 6.25 28.91
N LEU A 548 -1.31 6.73 28.20
CA LEU A 548 0.03 6.93 28.74
C LEU A 548 0.03 8.01 29.83
N ALA A 549 -0.66 9.12 29.57
CA ALA A 549 -0.87 10.19 30.55
C ALA A 549 -1.53 9.66 31.84
N GLN A 550 -2.55 8.82 31.72
CA GLN A 550 -3.20 8.18 32.86
C GLN A 550 -2.23 7.29 33.65
N GLN A 551 -1.47 6.44 32.95
CA GLN A 551 -0.49 5.53 33.57
C GLN A 551 0.60 6.29 34.34
N VAL A 552 1.14 7.36 33.75
CA VAL A 552 2.18 8.20 34.35
C VAL A 552 1.65 9.01 35.53
N ARG A 553 0.44 9.59 35.45
CA ARG A 553 -0.20 10.27 36.59
C ARG A 553 -0.50 9.30 37.74
N ALA A 554 -0.87 8.06 37.43
CA ALA A 554 -1.04 7.00 38.42
C ALA A 554 0.31 6.49 38.99
N ARG A 555 1.43 6.97 38.42
CA ARG A 555 2.82 6.61 38.74
C ARG A 555 3.03 5.09 38.63
N GLN A 556 2.38 4.45 37.67
CA GLN A 556 2.55 3.02 37.44
C GLN A 556 3.90 2.76 36.79
N ILE A 557 4.55 1.67 37.20
CA ILE A 557 5.81 1.21 36.61
C ILE A 557 5.55 0.83 35.15
N ILE A 558 6.49 1.20 34.27
CA ILE A 558 6.50 0.84 32.85
C ILE A 558 7.79 0.09 32.58
N GLN A 559 7.69 -1.11 32.02
CA GLN A 559 8.86 -1.95 31.70
C GLN A 559 8.81 -2.37 30.22
N PRO A 560 9.97 -2.66 29.61
CA PRO A 560 10.02 -3.34 28.32
C PRO A 560 9.15 -4.62 28.30
N GLY A 561 8.48 -4.87 27.19
CA GLY A 561 7.56 -6.01 27.02
C GLY A 561 6.13 -5.77 27.51
N GLU A 562 5.84 -4.60 28.08
CA GLU A 562 4.52 -4.27 28.61
C GLU A 562 4.02 -2.88 28.15
N GLY A 563 2.69 -2.71 28.13
CA GLY A 563 2.05 -1.41 27.95
C GLY A 563 2.56 -0.65 26.70
N PRO A 564 3.07 0.59 26.85
CA PRO A 564 3.61 1.39 25.74
C PRO A 564 4.95 0.86 25.18
N LEU A 565 5.50 -0.21 25.73
CA LEU A 565 6.71 -0.91 25.28
C LEU A 565 6.43 -2.39 24.98
N ALA A 566 5.17 -2.77 24.73
CA ALA A 566 4.73 -4.17 24.62
C ALA A 566 5.46 -4.98 23.53
N GLU A 567 5.94 -4.33 22.47
CA GLU A 567 6.64 -4.98 21.36
C GLU A 567 8.17 -4.77 21.41
N ILE A 568 8.68 -4.12 22.47
CA ILE A 568 10.11 -3.93 22.73
C ILE A 568 10.45 -4.73 24.00
N PRO A 569 10.96 -5.97 23.88
CA PRO A 569 10.96 -6.94 24.98
C PRO A 569 12.04 -6.69 26.05
N SER A 570 13.05 -5.85 25.78
CA SER A 570 14.17 -5.65 26.70
C SER A 570 14.71 -4.22 26.65
N SER A 571 15.42 -3.84 27.72
CA SER A 571 16.14 -2.56 27.77
C SER A 571 17.25 -2.48 26.71
N ASP A 572 17.85 -3.61 26.35
CA ASP A 572 18.88 -3.68 25.32
C ASP A 572 18.30 -3.36 23.94
N GLN A 573 17.14 -3.95 23.60
CA GLN A 573 16.43 -3.63 22.36
C GLN A 573 16.02 -2.15 22.34
N LEU A 574 15.48 -1.64 23.45
CA LEU A 574 15.08 -0.22 23.55
C LEU A 574 16.27 0.73 23.31
N ALA A 575 17.45 0.40 23.85
CA ALA A 575 18.68 1.17 23.64
C ALA A 575 19.20 1.04 22.20
N GLU A 576 19.11 -0.16 21.62
CA GLU A 576 19.49 -0.42 20.23
C GLU A 576 18.60 0.36 19.26
N ASP A 577 17.28 0.35 19.45
CA ASP A 577 16.33 1.08 18.60
C ASP A 577 16.56 2.58 18.65
N LEU A 578 16.82 3.13 19.84
CA LEU A 578 17.19 4.54 19.99
C LEU A 578 18.50 4.87 19.27
N SER A 579 19.48 3.97 19.31
CA SER A 579 20.76 4.12 18.60
C SER A 579 20.56 4.08 17.08
N ARG A 580 19.80 3.11 16.57
CA ARG A 580 19.45 2.96 15.16
C ARG A 580 18.68 4.17 14.63
N ALA A 581 17.71 4.69 15.39
CA ALA A 581 16.97 5.91 15.03
C ALA A 581 17.89 7.13 14.89
N LYS A 582 18.88 7.30 15.79
CA LYS A 582 19.89 8.35 15.69
C LYS A 582 20.76 8.20 14.44
N GLN A 583 21.22 6.98 14.15
CA GLN A 583 22.01 6.70 12.95
C GLN A 583 21.22 6.94 11.66
N ALA A 584 19.95 6.52 11.63
CA ALA A 584 19.07 6.77 10.50
C ALA A 584 18.89 8.28 10.24
N LEU A 585 18.75 9.10 11.29
CA LEU A 585 18.68 10.56 11.13
C LEU A 585 19.95 11.12 10.47
N LEU A 586 21.14 10.70 10.92
CA LEU A 586 22.41 11.15 10.31
C LEU A 586 22.48 10.79 8.83
N ILE A 587 22.04 9.60 8.45
CA ILE A 587 21.99 9.17 7.04
C ILE A 587 20.94 10.00 6.27
N ALA A 588 19.78 10.26 6.85
CA ALA A 588 18.75 11.10 6.21
C ALA A 588 19.25 12.53 5.96
N GLU A 589 20.01 13.10 6.90
CA GLU A 589 20.67 14.40 6.74
C GLU A 589 21.75 14.37 5.67
N GLU A 590 22.52 13.27 5.57
CA GLU A 590 23.49 13.08 4.50
C GLU A 590 22.82 12.94 3.12
N ILE A 591 21.70 12.23 3.04
CA ILE A 591 20.87 12.15 1.83
C ILE A 591 20.38 13.56 1.45
N GLY A 592 19.97 14.35 2.43
CA GLY A 592 19.51 15.73 2.24
C GLY A 592 18.07 15.81 1.70
N HIS A 593 17.26 14.75 1.86
CA HIS A 593 15.88 14.72 1.40
C HIS A 593 14.90 15.13 2.52
N PRO A 594 14.14 16.23 2.39
CA PRO A 594 13.33 16.77 3.49
C PRO A 594 12.32 15.78 4.09
N LYS A 595 11.65 14.95 3.26
CA LYS A 595 10.68 13.95 3.73
C LYS A 595 11.34 12.92 4.66
N LEU A 596 12.55 12.44 4.31
CA LEU A 596 13.25 11.40 5.07
C LEU A 596 13.83 11.95 6.37
N ILE A 597 14.30 13.19 6.36
CA ILE A 597 14.77 13.90 7.56
C ILE A 597 13.61 14.09 8.55
N ALA A 598 12.48 14.63 8.09
CA ALA A 598 11.31 14.84 8.94
C ALA A 598 10.78 13.53 9.52
N GLU A 599 10.69 12.47 8.71
CA GLU A 599 10.33 11.12 9.18
C GLU A 599 11.30 10.60 10.26
N SER A 600 12.61 10.69 10.00
CA SER A 600 13.62 10.23 10.97
C SER A 600 13.55 10.99 12.30
N ARG A 601 13.29 12.30 12.25
CA ARG A 601 13.12 13.14 13.46
C ARG A 601 11.88 12.76 14.24
N VAL A 602 10.76 12.51 13.57
CA VAL A 602 9.51 12.08 14.22
C VAL A 602 9.69 10.73 14.92
N ILE A 603 10.26 9.73 14.23
CA ILE A 603 10.49 8.41 14.80
C ILE A 603 11.50 8.48 15.96
N LEU A 604 12.59 9.24 15.82
CA LEU A 604 13.54 9.47 16.90
C LEU A 604 12.89 10.12 18.11
N ALA A 605 12.00 11.11 17.91
CA ALA A 605 11.29 11.76 19.00
C ALA A 605 10.34 10.79 19.73
N TYR A 606 9.63 9.91 19.02
CA TYR A 606 8.87 8.83 19.67
C TYR A 606 9.77 7.92 20.49
N MET A 607 10.92 7.50 19.95
CA MET A 607 11.89 6.67 20.67
C MET A 607 12.50 7.38 21.89
N GLN A 608 12.73 8.69 21.83
CA GLN A 608 13.19 9.48 22.98
C GLN A 608 12.17 9.49 24.12
N VAL A 609 10.87 9.62 23.80
CA VAL A 609 9.80 9.48 24.79
C VAL A 609 9.78 8.06 25.36
N LEU A 610 9.71 7.04 24.50
CA LEU A 610 9.65 5.63 24.91
C LEU A 610 10.84 5.20 25.77
N SER A 611 12.06 5.54 25.35
CA SER A 611 13.30 5.23 26.07
C SER A 611 13.38 5.86 27.46
N SER A 612 12.63 6.93 27.71
CA SER A 612 12.59 7.61 29.01
C SER A 612 11.59 6.97 29.99
N LEU A 613 10.61 6.21 29.50
CA LEU A 613 9.49 5.72 30.32
C LEU A 613 9.91 4.79 31.47
N PRO A 614 10.86 3.83 31.29
CA PRO A 614 11.24 2.95 32.39
C PRO A 614 11.83 3.70 33.58
N GLU A 615 12.86 4.54 33.34
CA GLU A 615 13.50 5.32 34.39
C GLU A 615 12.55 6.36 34.99
N LEU A 616 11.76 7.06 34.15
CA LEU A 616 10.72 7.98 34.61
C LEU A 616 9.76 7.30 35.59
N SER A 617 9.21 6.15 35.20
CA SER A 617 8.19 5.46 35.99
C SER A 617 8.72 4.99 37.36
N LEU A 618 9.98 4.55 37.43
CA LEU A 618 10.64 4.17 38.68
C LEU A 618 10.82 5.38 39.62
N LEU A 619 11.28 6.52 39.08
CA LEU A 619 11.49 7.74 39.86
C LEU A 619 10.16 8.32 40.38
N LEU A 620 9.11 8.30 39.56
CA LEU A 620 7.76 8.69 40.00
C LEU A 620 7.22 7.75 41.08
N GLN A 621 7.46 6.44 40.95
CA GLN A 621 7.00 5.45 41.93
C GLN A 621 7.72 5.61 43.29
N LYS A 622 9.02 5.92 43.32
CA LYS A 622 9.73 6.29 44.57
C LYS A 622 9.04 7.46 45.27
N SER A 623 8.75 8.54 44.53
CA SER A 623 8.01 9.68 45.07
C SER A 623 6.61 9.29 45.58
N LYS A 624 5.92 8.35 44.92
CA LYS A 624 4.60 7.86 45.37
C LYS A 624 4.68 7.09 46.70
N ALA A 625 5.78 6.36 46.91
CA ALA A 625 6.03 5.62 48.13
C ALA A 625 6.44 6.52 49.31
N GLY A 626 6.51 7.84 49.11
CA GLY A 626 6.97 8.80 50.12
C GLY A 626 8.48 8.80 50.31
N GLU A 627 9.24 8.16 49.40
CA GLU A 627 10.70 8.22 49.42
C GLU A 627 11.19 9.60 48.97
N LYS A 628 12.11 10.17 49.74
CA LYS A 628 12.76 11.43 49.36
C LYS A 628 13.69 11.18 48.17
N LEU A 629 13.42 11.86 47.06
CA LEU A 629 14.29 11.82 45.89
C LEU A 629 15.67 12.39 46.23
N SER A 630 16.73 11.65 45.90
CA SER A 630 18.10 12.14 46.01
C SER A 630 18.38 13.25 44.99
N GLU A 631 19.45 14.03 45.18
CA GLU A 631 19.89 15.00 44.16
C GLU A 631 20.20 14.35 42.81
N GLU A 632 20.71 13.11 42.82
CA GLU A 632 20.91 12.33 41.60
C GLU A 632 19.59 11.97 40.92
N ASP A 633 18.59 11.50 41.68
CA ASP A 633 17.24 11.21 41.16
C ASP A 633 16.57 12.48 40.59
N ARG A 634 16.74 13.64 41.25
CA ARG A 634 16.25 14.93 40.76
C ARG A 634 16.92 15.34 39.45
N THR A 635 18.25 15.22 39.37
CA THR A 635 19.03 15.49 38.15
C THR A 635 18.58 14.59 36.98
N LYS A 636 18.32 13.31 37.26
CA LYS A 636 17.78 12.37 36.27
C LYS A 636 16.39 12.78 35.78
N LEU A 637 15.49 13.15 36.69
CA LEU A 637 14.15 13.65 36.32
C LEU A 637 14.20 14.92 35.48
N GLU A 638 15.07 15.87 35.81
CA GLU A 638 15.25 17.11 35.03
C GLU A 638 15.76 16.82 33.61
N LYS A 639 16.70 15.87 33.47
CA LYS A 639 17.19 15.41 32.17
C LYS A 639 16.09 14.73 31.35
N ILE A 640 15.32 13.84 31.97
CA ILE A 640 14.18 13.18 31.33
C ILE A 640 13.12 14.21 30.90
N GLN A 641 12.82 15.18 31.75
CA GLN A 641 11.87 16.26 31.44
C GLN A 641 12.31 17.05 30.21
N SER A 642 13.59 17.43 30.16
CA SER A 642 14.17 18.17 29.03
C SER A 642 14.12 17.36 27.74
N GLN A 643 14.48 16.07 27.79
CA GLN A 643 14.43 15.17 26.64
C GLN A 643 12.99 14.99 26.11
N ILE A 644 12.01 14.80 27.00
CA ILE A 644 10.60 14.66 26.60
C ILE A 644 10.06 15.97 26.02
N ALA A 645 10.45 17.13 26.59
CA ALA A 645 10.05 18.44 26.07
C ALA A 645 10.61 18.68 24.66
N GLU A 646 11.91 18.43 24.44
CA GLU A 646 12.56 18.56 23.13
C GLU A 646 11.93 17.62 22.08
N ALA A 647 11.62 16.38 22.48
CA ALA A 647 10.89 15.44 21.62
C ALA A 647 9.50 15.97 21.25
N GLY A 648 8.78 16.62 22.18
CA GLY A 648 7.49 17.25 21.90
C GLY A 648 7.57 18.39 20.88
N ASP A 649 8.53 19.29 21.05
CA ASP A 649 8.76 20.40 20.10
C ASP A 649 9.13 19.88 18.71
N THR A 650 9.92 18.80 18.67
CA THR A 650 10.25 18.09 17.43
C THR A 650 9.01 17.50 16.78
N LEU A 651 8.18 16.73 17.51
CA LEU A 651 6.95 16.13 16.98
C LEU A 651 5.99 17.19 16.44
N LYS A 652 5.79 18.27 17.18
CA LYS A 652 4.95 19.40 16.79
C LYS A 652 5.37 20.02 15.46
N THR A 653 6.67 20.09 15.20
CA THR A 653 7.19 20.74 13.99
C THR A 653 7.31 19.75 12.83
N GLU A 654 7.91 18.60 13.07
CA GLU A 654 8.33 17.68 12.02
C GLU A 654 7.18 16.83 11.46
N LEU A 655 6.10 16.60 12.23
CA LEU A 655 4.88 16.00 11.68
C LEU A 655 4.30 16.86 10.55
N TRP A 656 4.26 18.18 10.74
CA TRP A 656 3.81 19.12 9.71
C TRP A 656 4.77 19.18 8.53
N ASN A 657 6.08 19.24 8.78
CA ASN A 657 7.08 19.23 7.71
C ASN A 657 6.94 17.98 6.85
N TRP A 658 6.87 16.80 7.46
CA TRP A 658 6.68 15.53 6.75
C TRP A 658 5.37 15.53 5.96
N ALA A 659 4.25 15.91 6.57
CA ALA A 659 2.96 15.90 5.91
C ALA A 659 2.90 16.84 4.69
N ARG A 660 3.57 18.00 4.75
CA ARG A 660 3.69 18.94 3.61
C ARG A 660 4.53 18.37 2.47
N GLN A 661 5.54 17.56 2.77
CA GLN A 661 6.31 16.84 1.73
C GLN A 661 5.47 15.75 1.05
N CYS A 662 4.50 15.17 1.77
CA CYS A 662 3.62 14.14 1.22
C CYS A 662 2.48 14.73 0.40
N ASP A 663 1.80 15.76 0.93
CA ASP A 663 0.66 16.39 0.27
C ASP A 663 0.86 17.91 0.15
N PRO A 664 1.16 18.41 -1.07
CA PRO A 664 1.24 19.84 -1.33
C PRO A 664 -0.07 20.61 -1.08
N GLN A 665 -1.21 19.92 -0.93
CA GLN A 665 -2.51 20.53 -0.64
C GLN A 665 -2.86 20.52 0.85
N LEU A 666 -1.96 20.05 1.73
CA LEU A 666 -2.21 19.91 3.17
C LEU A 666 -2.82 21.17 3.78
N ASP A 667 -2.23 22.34 3.54
CA ASP A 667 -2.69 23.60 4.16
C ASP A 667 -4.08 24.05 3.67
N LYS A 668 -4.55 23.55 2.52
CA LYS A 668 -5.91 23.82 2.00
C LYS A 668 -6.94 22.83 2.53
N ARG A 669 -6.53 21.58 2.76
CA ARG A 669 -7.41 20.49 3.18
C ARG A 669 -6.69 19.55 4.13
N THR A 670 -6.51 19.98 5.37
CA THR A 670 -5.86 19.16 6.39
C THR A 670 -6.75 17.99 6.79
N PRO A 671 -6.28 16.73 6.70
CA PRO A 671 -7.06 15.59 7.16
C PRO A 671 -7.33 15.66 8.67
N PRO A 672 -8.57 15.48 9.15
CA PRO A 672 -8.89 15.53 10.58
C PRO A 672 -8.03 14.56 11.43
N ARG A 673 -7.75 13.35 10.91
CA ARG A 673 -6.90 12.38 11.60
C ARG A 673 -5.44 12.83 11.75
N PHE A 674 -4.95 13.65 10.83
CA PHE A 674 -3.62 14.24 10.96
C PHE A 674 -3.61 15.30 12.06
N LEU A 675 -4.61 16.18 12.11
CA LEU A 675 -4.78 17.15 13.19
C LEU A 675 -4.85 16.46 14.56
N ASP A 676 -5.67 15.40 14.67
CA ASP A 676 -5.77 14.60 15.89
C ASP A 676 -4.40 14.02 16.28
N THR A 677 -3.61 13.55 15.31
CA THR A 677 -2.28 12.98 15.58
C THR A 677 -1.33 14.01 16.17
N VAL A 678 -1.29 15.22 15.60
CA VAL A 678 -0.48 16.33 16.13
C VAL A 678 -0.94 16.68 17.54
N GLN A 679 -2.25 16.87 17.73
CA GLN A 679 -2.84 17.25 19.01
C GLN A 679 -2.52 16.25 20.13
N VAL A 680 -2.71 14.95 19.90
CA VAL A 680 -2.46 13.94 20.95
C VAL A 680 -0.98 13.83 21.30
N CYS A 681 -0.07 14.09 20.36
CA CYS A 681 1.36 14.14 20.65
C CYS A 681 1.68 15.33 21.57
N GLU A 682 1.16 16.53 21.26
CA GLU A 682 1.34 17.72 22.09
C GLU A 682 0.76 17.54 23.50
N GLU A 683 -0.49 17.06 23.60
CA GLU A 683 -1.19 16.87 24.87
C GLU A 683 -0.50 15.84 25.77
N THR A 684 -0.02 14.74 25.17
CA THR A 684 0.70 13.71 25.91
C THR A 684 2.01 14.25 26.47
N VAL A 685 2.85 14.85 25.62
CA VAL A 685 4.14 15.39 26.06
C VAL A 685 3.95 16.45 27.14
N LYS A 686 3.02 17.39 26.94
CA LYS A 686 2.67 18.40 27.94
C LYS A 686 2.34 17.75 29.29
N THR A 687 1.48 16.73 29.29
CA THR A 687 1.09 16.04 30.52
C THR A 687 2.26 15.35 31.22
N LEU A 688 3.15 14.72 30.45
CA LEU A 688 4.35 14.07 31.01
C LEU A 688 5.25 15.10 31.70
N VAL A 689 5.55 16.21 31.01
CA VAL A 689 6.38 17.31 31.53
C VAL A 689 5.78 17.93 32.79
N GLU A 690 4.47 18.18 32.80
CA GLU A 690 3.75 18.71 33.97
C GLU A 690 3.79 17.75 35.17
N THR A 691 3.66 16.45 34.92
CA THR A 691 3.71 15.42 35.97
C THR A 691 5.11 15.33 36.60
N ILE A 692 6.16 15.47 35.78
CA ILE A 692 7.55 15.52 36.27
C ILE A 692 7.78 16.80 37.09
N ALA A 693 7.35 17.96 36.58
CA ALA A 693 7.48 19.25 37.29
C ALA A 693 6.81 19.21 38.67
N ALA A 694 5.58 18.68 38.74
CA ALA A 694 4.87 18.53 40.01
C ALA A 694 5.61 17.61 40.98
N THR A 695 6.27 16.57 40.48
CA THR A 695 7.07 15.65 41.31
C THR A 695 8.36 16.31 41.83
N LEU A 696 9.02 17.13 41.00
CA LEU A 696 10.20 17.91 41.41
C LEU A 696 9.87 18.99 42.46
N GLN A 697 8.68 19.58 42.37
CA GLN A 697 8.17 20.62 43.29
C GLN A 697 7.61 20.05 44.61
N GLY A 698 6.98 18.88 44.58
CA GLY A 698 6.34 18.23 45.73
C GLY A 698 7.29 17.52 46.71
N GLY A 699 8.59 17.85 46.68
CA GLY A 699 9.64 17.22 47.48
C GLY A 699 9.86 17.83 48.88
N ASN A 700 8.78 18.21 49.57
CA ASN A 700 8.81 18.56 51.00
C ASN A 700 8.03 17.53 51.82
#